data_AF-A0A662TA71-F1
#
_entry.id   AF-A0A662TA71-F1
#
_cell.length_a   1.000
_cell.length_b   1.000
_cell.length_c   1.000
_cell.angle_alpha   90.00
_cell.angle_beta   90.00
_cell.angle_gamma   90.00
#
_symmetry.space_group_name_H-M   'P 1'
#
loop_
_entity.id
_entity.type
_entity.pdbx_description
1 polymer ?
#
loop_
_entity_poly.entity_id
_entity_poly.type
_entity_poly.pdbx_seq_one_letter_code
_entity_poly.pdbx_strand_id
1 'polypeptide(L)'
;REDIKAAYVYGKEKKGIKLFQEEKVDVLIGVAMYYGLLVRGLDLPHIVRYAIFIDVPHFKFTAELKEISPTRLLQLAFSIRDALTQEEKGKIDTLVARVKRRLGLLDQARLQLLIEALREGKSLEGFLGRVQAMILELSNLLRDVMSREDVIKAIEEKTMAVMREIDGKKYFLVPDVMTYLQASGRTSRMYAGGLSKGLSVVLVKDVKLFEKLTRQTSLYSEDIEWVKYEELNIDKLLEEINAEREFIRKLLSGKIKQEEVKDLVKTVLVLVESPTKAKTIASFFGKPSRKTYYNLNVYETTTGDYLLLITASKGHILDLVTDNGYHGVLVKDESFYPIYTTIKRCLNCGEQFTVTEEGGICPKCGSKRITDKLDLIKAIREVASEVDLILLGTDPDTEGEKIAWDLELVLKPYVPKIKRIEFHEVTKRAVEKAVRNPRDVNMNLVEAQIVRRVEDRWIGFVLSQKLWKVFERHWLSAGRVQTPVLGWVIDRFNEAKRSVRPVFRIVLENGFAFRVEDARLDSLKPSELAKEIVDKGVQLEIIREELEEIKPPPPFTTDTMLREASPRLRVGVDQVMRLAQDLFETGLITYHRTDSTRVSAVGISIARIYIEEKLGKEYFVGRTWDSEGAHECIRPVRPIDAETLIALTKQGILTLVRPLSKNHVRLYDLIFKRFIASQM
;
A
#
# COMPACT_ATOMS: atom_id res chain seq x y z
N ARG A 1 -4.77 2.28 -52.02
CA ARG A 1 -3.97 1.81 -50.88
C ARG A 1 -2.56 2.27 -51.16
N GLU A 2 -2.07 3.27 -50.43
CA GLU A 2 -0.66 3.62 -50.47
C GLU A 2 0.14 2.47 -49.85
N ASP A 3 1.31 2.16 -50.42
CA ASP A 3 2.18 1.11 -49.91
C ASP A 3 2.76 1.53 -48.55
N ILE A 4 2.45 0.78 -47.48
CA ILE A 4 3.01 1.00 -46.14
C ILE A 4 4.49 0.64 -46.16
N LYS A 5 5.36 1.61 -45.90
CA LYS A 5 6.81 1.41 -45.84
C LYS A 5 7.20 0.93 -44.45
N ALA A 6 7.84 -0.24 -44.37
CA ALA A 6 8.27 -0.83 -43.11
C ALA A 6 9.79 -0.95 -43.01
N ALA A 7 10.34 -0.78 -41.81
CA ALA A 7 11.72 -1.17 -41.51
C ALA A 7 11.75 -2.22 -40.39
N TYR A 8 12.63 -3.20 -40.55
CA TYR A 8 12.87 -4.22 -39.54
C TYR A 8 13.95 -3.78 -38.54
N VAL A 9 13.76 -4.09 -37.26
CA VAL A 9 14.71 -3.79 -36.17
C VAL A 9 15.04 -5.09 -35.44
N TYR A 10 16.32 -5.47 -35.49
CA TYR A 10 16.85 -6.66 -34.83
C TYR A 10 18.18 -6.39 -34.14
N GLY A 11 18.37 -6.98 -32.95
CA GLY A 11 19.59 -6.84 -32.17
C GLY A 11 19.93 -5.39 -31.82
N LYS A 12 21.19 -5.00 -32.06
CA LYS A 12 21.71 -3.63 -31.82
C LYS A 12 21.68 -2.73 -33.06
N GLU A 13 21.13 -3.20 -34.18
CA GLU A 13 21.17 -2.47 -35.45
C GLU A 13 20.15 -1.31 -35.45
N LYS A 14 20.66 -0.07 -35.54
CA LYS A 14 19.86 1.16 -35.44
C LYS A 14 19.38 1.72 -36.78
N LYS A 15 19.68 1.06 -37.91
CA LYS A 15 19.40 1.59 -39.26
C LYS A 15 17.90 1.83 -39.48
N GLY A 16 17.06 0.86 -39.11
CA GLY A 16 15.60 1.02 -39.19
C GLY A 16 15.07 2.17 -38.33
N ILE A 17 15.60 2.35 -37.12
CA ILE A 17 15.22 3.45 -36.22
C ILE A 17 15.58 4.80 -36.84
N LYS A 18 16.75 4.94 -37.47
CA LYS A 18 17.11 6.18 -38.17
C LYS A 18 16.16 6.50 -39.32
N LEU A 19 15.81 5.50 -40.15
CA LEU A 19 14.85 5.70 -41.25
C LEU A 19 13.48 6.14 -40.73
N PHE A 20 13.05 5.62 -39.58
CA PHE A 20 11.80 6.00 -38.94
C PHE A 20 11.87 7.39 -38.30
N GLN A 21 13.00 7.77 -37.71
CA GLN A 21 13.26 9.14 -37.23
C GLN A 21 13.20 10.17 -38.35
N GLU A 22 13.69 9.80 -39.54
CA GLU A 22 13.65 10.62 -40.75
C GLU A 22 12.28 10.54 -41.47
N GLU A 23 11.30 9.84 -40.90
CA GLU A 23 9.95 9.62 -41.47
C GLU A 23 9.99 9.04 -42.92
N LYS A 24 11.06 8.29 -43.26
CA LYS A 24 11.20 7.57 -44.54
C LYS A 24 10.44 6.24 -44.58
N VAL A 25 10.07 5.73 -43.41
CA VAL A 25 9.27 4.52 -43.20
C VAL A 25 8.14 4.81 -42.22
N ASP A 26 6.99 4.20 -42.44
CA ASP A 26 5.75 4.43 -41.69
C ASP A 26 5.68 3.56 -40.43
N VAL A 27 6.30 2.37 -40.45
CA VAL A 27 6.26 1.41 -39.35
C VAL A 27 7.60 0.75 -39.07
N LEU A 28 7.84 0.49 -37.78
CA LEU A 28 8.93 -0.37 -37.30
C LEU A 28 8.39 -1.74 -36.92
N ILE A 29 9.03 -2.79 -37.42
CA ILE A 29 8.70 -4.19 -37.10
C ILE A 29 9.89 -4.81 -36.39
N GLY A 30 9.65 -5.50 -35.28
CA GLY A 30 10.71 -6.21 -34.57
C GLY A 30 10.16 -7.07 -33.45
N VAL A 31 11.07 -7.68 -32.69
CA VAL A 31 10.70 -8.59 -31.60
C VAL A 31 10.54 -7.81 -30.30
N ALA A 32 9.42 -8.03 -29.61
CA ALA A 32 9.17 -7.49 -28.27
C ALA A 32 10.02 -8.24 -27.23
N MET A 33 11.28 -7.84 -27.09
CA MET A 33 12.16 -8.31 -26.01
C MET A 33 12.41 -7.17 -25.03
N TYR A 34 12.40 -7.45 -23.72
CA TYR A 34 12.58 -6.44 -22.68
C TYR A 34 13.81 -5.53 -22.87
N TYR A 35 14.93 -6.09 -23.34
CA TYR A 35 16.17 -5.36 -23.64
C TYR A 35 16.30 -4.92 -25.12
N GLY A 36 15.31 -5.23 -25.94
CA GLY A 36 15.29 -4.89 -27.37
C GLY A 36 15.18 -3.39 -27.61
N LEU A 37 15.69 -2.94 -28.75
CA LEU A 37 15.71 -1.52 -29.12
C LEU A 37 14.31 -0.91 -29.23
N LEU A 38 13.31 -1.65 -29.70
CA LEU A 38 11.93 -1.16 -29.78
C LEU A 38 11.27 -0.98 -28.40
N VAL A 39 11.72 -1.73 -27.40
CA VAL A 39 11.12 -1.74 -26.05
C VAL A 39 11.81 -0.75 -25.12
N ARG A 40 13.14 -0.61 -25.20
CA ARG A 40 13.92 0.30 -24.33
C ARG A 40 14.65 1.42 -25.06
N GLY A 41 15.02 1.21 -26.32
CA GLY A 41 15.91 2.09 -27.10
C GLY A 41 15.21 3.08 -28.03
N LEU A 42 13.87 3.11 -28.05
CA LEU A 42 13.07 4.02 -28.86
C LEU A 42 12.50 5.13 -27.95
N ASP A 43 12.86 6.38 -28.22
CA ASP A 43 12.35 7.55 -27.49
C ASP A 43 12.07 8.68 -28.47
N LEU A 44 10.92 8.57 -29.15
CA LEU A 44 10.50 9.47 -30.22
C LEU A 44 9.04 9.90 -29.97
N PRO A 45 8.80 10.70 -28.92
CA PRO A 45 7.45 11.05 -28.49
C PRO A 45 6.66 11.86 -29.51
N HIS A 46 7.32 12.51 -30.48
CA HIS A 46 6.68 13.27 -31.56
C HIS A 46 6.33 12.40 -32.79
N ILE A 47 6.84 11.17 -32.87
CA ILE A 47 6.63 10.27 -34.02
C ILE A 47 5.79 9.05 -33.60
N VAL A 48 6.13 8.40 -32.48
CA VAL A 48 5.49 7.16 -32.04
C VAL A 48 4.08 7.45 -31.51
N ARG A 49 3.08 6.94 -32.22
CA ARG A 49 1.65 7.13 -31.91
C ARG A 49 1.03 5.90 -31.29
N TYR A 50 1.37 4.73 -31.82
CA TYR A 50 0.77 3.46 -31.43
C TYR A 50 1.78 2.32 -31.43
N ALA A 51 1.45 1.27 -30.67
CA ALA A 51 2.18 0.01 -30.61
C ALA A 51 1.21 -1.14 -30.83
N ILE A 52 1.49 -1.98 -31.83
CA ILE A 52 0.68 -3.14 -32.17
C ILE A 52 1.47 -4.40 -31.77
N PHE A 53 0.90 -5.18 -30.87
CA PHE A 53 1.42 -6.48 -30.48
C PHE A 53 0.70 -7.55 -31.28
N ILE A 54 1.47 -8.30 -32.08
CA ILE A 54 0.98 -9.48 -32.78
C ILE A 54 1.02 -10.63 -31.78
N ASP A 55 -0.08 -10.84 -31.07
CA ASP A 55 -0.21 -11.72 -29.91
C ASP A 55 0.36 -11.16 -28.59
N VAL A 56 -0.03 -11.78 -27.47
CA VAL A 56 0.36 -11.40 -26.12
C VAL A 56 1.87 -11.62 -25.93
N PRO A 57 2.66 -10.63 -25.49
CA PRO A 57 4.04 -10.86 -25.09
C PRO A 57 4.10 -11.89 -23.97
N HIS A 58 4.86 -12.96 -24.15
CA HIS A 58 4.93 -14.04 -23.16
C HIS A 58 6.27 -14.76 -23.17
N PHE A 59 6.61 -15.32 -22.02
CA PHE A 59 7.67 -16.31 -21.88
C PHE A 59 7.12 -17.70 -22.19
N LYS A 60 7.89 -18.50 -22.92
CA LYS A 60 7.57 -19.88 -23.27
C LYS A 60 8.54 -20.84 -22.55
N PHE A 61 8.04 -21.63 -21.61
CA PHE A 61 8.82 -22.62 -20.85
C PHE A 61 8.46 -24.05 -21.26
N THR A 62 9.44 -24.95 -21.26
CA THR A 62 9.21 -26.40 -21.39
C THR A 62 9.27 -27.07 -20.03
N ALA A 63 8.53 -28.17 -19.84
CA ALA A 63 8.63 -28.99 -18.63
C ALA A 63 10.06 -29.52 -18.38
N GLU A 64 10.81 -29.78 -19.46
CA GLU A 64 12.17 -30.33 -19.38
C GLU A 64 13.22 -29.34 -18.86
N LEU A 65 12.96 -28.02 -18.91
CA LEU A 65 13.89 -26.96 -18.48
C LEU A 65 15.34 -27.17 -18.97
N LYS A 66 15.49 -27.43 -20.28
CA LYS A 66 16.80 -27.65 -20.92
C LYS A 66 17.66 -26.39 -20.98
N GLU A 67 17.05 -25.20 -21.03
CA GLU A 67 17.78 -23.92 -21.05
C GLU A 67 17.90 -23.34 -19.63
N ILE A 68 19.13 -23.30 -19.11
CA ILE A 68 19.44 -22.70 -17.80
C ILE A 68 19.75 -21.21 -17.99
N SER A 69 18.72 -20.38 -17.92
CA SER A 69 18.86 -18.93 -17.86
C SER A 69 18.46 -18.42 -16.47
N PRO A 70 19.33 -17.70 -15.73
CA PRO A 70 19.03 -17.28 -14.36
C PRO A 70 17.76 -16.44 -14.27
N THR A 71 17.54 -15.52 -15.20
CA THR A 71 16.33 -14.68 -15.24
C THR A 71 15.08 -15.50 -15.53
N ARG A 72 15.15 -16.45 -16.48
CA ARG A 72 14.03 -17.35 -16.81
C ARG A 72 13.66 -18.25 -15.64
N LEU A 73 14.65 -18.78 -14.91
CA LEU A 73 14.40 -19.61 -13.72
C LEU A 73 13.73 -18.82 -12.59
N LEU A 74 14.18 -17.58 -12.33
CA LEU A 74 13.54 -16.71 -11.34
C LEU A 74 12.08 -16.39 -11.72
N GLN A 75 11.81 -16.17 -13.00
CA GLN A 75 10.45 -15.93 -13.50
C GLN A 75 9.58 -17.18 -13.39
N LEU A 76 10.11 -18.36 -13.76
CA LEU A 76 9.38 -19.61 -13.64
C LEU A 76 9.04 -19.90 -12.17
N ALA A 77 10.01 -19.77 -11.27
CA ALA A 77 9.83 -19.94 -9.83
C ALA A 77 8.70 -19.07 -9.28
N PHE A 78 8.60 -17.83 -9.73
CA PHE A 78 7.49 -16.95 -9.37
C PHE A 78 6.15 -17.41 -9.98
N SER A 79 6.17 -17.80 -11.25
CA SER A 79 4.96 -18.11 -12.01
C SER A 79 4.26 -19.38 -11.53
N ILE A 80 5.02 -20.40 -11.11
CA ILE A 80 4.45 -21.67 -10.65
C ILE A 80 4.20 -21.69 -9.14
N ARG A 81 4.58 -20.61 -8.43
CA ARG A 81 4.62 -20.56 -6.96
C ARG A 81 3.31 -21.02 -6.31
N ASP A 82 2.17 -20.60 -6.85
CA ASP A 82 0.85 -20.90 -6.28
C ASP A 82 0.42 -22.36 -6.47
N ALA A 83 1.07 -23.09 -7.37
CA ALA A 83 0.86 -24.52 -7.58
C ALA A 83 1.64 -25.40 -6.57
N LEU A 84 2.49 -24.81 -5.72
CA LEU A 84 3.42 -25.54 -4.87
C LEU A 84 2.94 -25.69 -3.43
N THR A 85 3.45 -26.73 -2.75
CA THR A 85 3.23 -26.90 -1.31
C THR A 85 3.95 -25.81 -0.50
N GLN A 86 3.51 -25.57 0.74
CA GLN A 86 4.13 -24.54 1.60
C GLN A 86 5.62 -24.80 1.87
N GLU A 87 6.02 -26.06 1.97
CA GLU A 87 7.44 -26.44 2.15
C GLU A 87 8.27 -26.08 0.91
N GLU A 88 7.78 -26.43 -0.28
CA GLU A 88 8.44 -26.13 -1.56
C GLU A 88 8.53 -24.63 -1.82
N LYS A 89 7.45 -23.88 -1.56
CA LYS A 89 7.42 -22.42 -1.63
C LYS A 89 8.52 -21.81 -0.75
N GLY A 90 8.63 -22.25 0.50
CA GLY A 90 9.64 -21.75 1.44
C GLY A 90 11.08 -21.98 0.97
N LYS A 91 11.37 -23.17 0.43
CA LYS A 91 12.67 -23.53 -0.16
C LYS A 91 12.99 -22.67 -1.38
N ILE A 92 12.06 -22.57 -2.32
CA ILE A 92 12.21 -21.77 -3.56
C ILE A 92 12.38 -20.29 -3.25
N ASP A 93 11.51 -19.69 -2.44
CA ASP A 93 11.54 -18.26 -2.13
C ASP A 93 12.88 -17.86 -1.49
N THR A 94 13.42 -18.71 -0.62
CA THR A 94 14.72 -18.50 0.02
C THR A 94 15.86 -18.55 -1.00
N LEU A 95 15.83 -19.52 -1.92
CA LEU A 95 16.85 -19.67 -2.95
C LEU A 95 16.77 -18.55 -4.01
N VAL A 96 15.57 -18.20 -4.47
CA VAL A 96 15.28 -17.07 -5.36
C VAL A 96 15.85 -15.76 -4.78
N ALA A 97 15.60 -15.49 -3.50
CA ALA A 97 16.12 -14.30 -2.83
C ALA A 97 17.66 -14.28 -2.79
N ARG A 98 18.29 -15.41 -2.50
CA ARG A 98 19.77 -15.56 -2.50
C ARG A 98 20.33 -15.33 -3.91
N VAL A 99 19.78 -15.98 -4.93
CA VAL A 99 20.21 -15.86 -6.32
C VAL A 99 20.08 -14.40 -6.79
N LYS A 100 18.91 -13.77 -6.59
CA LYS A 100 18.68 -12.38 -7.01
C LYS A 100 19.65 -11.40 -6.34
N ARG A 101 19.89 -11.54 -5.03
CA ARG A 101 20.84 -10.70 -4.29
C ARG A 101 22.26 -10.83 -4.86
N ARG A 102 22.68 -12.03 -5.26
CA ARG A 102 24.01 -12.25 -5.82
C ARG A 102 24.14 -11.78 -7.25
N LEU A 103 23.12 -12.00 -8.09
CA LEU A 103 23.07 -11.49 -9.45
C LEU A 103 23.12 -9.96 -9.48
N GLY A 104 22.47 -9.28 -8.52
CA GLY A 104 22.53 -7.82 -8.40
C GLY A 104 23.91 -7.24 -8.06
N LEU A 105 24.88 -8.07 -7.68
CA LEU A 105 26.28 -7.66 -7.44
C LEU A 105 27.16 -7.84 -8.68
N LEU A 106 26.65 -8.42 -9.76
CA LEU A 106 27.40 -8.69 -10.98
C LEU A 106 27.32 -7.50 -11.93
N ASP A 107 28.47 -7.12 -12.49
CA ASP A 107 28.51 -6.28 -13.68
C ASP A 107 28.09 -7.08 -14.93
N GLN A 108 27.94 -6.39 -16.06
CA GLN A 108 27.47 -7.00 -17.30
C GLN A 108 28.42 -8.08 -17.84
N ALA A 109 29.74 -7.92 -17.67
CA ALA A 109 30.73 -8.86 -18.17
C ALA A 109 30.71 -10.17 -17.37
N ARG A 110 30.67 -10.08 -16.04
CA ARG A 110 30.57 -11.25 -15.16
C ARG A 110 29.25 -12.00 -15.32
N LEU A 111 28.16 -11.28 -15.56
CA LEU A 111 26.88 -11.89 -15.86
C LEU A 111 26.92 -12.67 -17.18
N GLN A 112 27.54 -12.11 -18.22
CA GLN A 112 27.69 -12.78 -19.52
C GLN A 112 28.51 -14.08 -19.37
N LEU A 113 29.64 -14.01 -18.66
CA LEU A 113 30.50 -15.16 -18.41
C LEU A 113 29.78 -16.27 -17.61
N LEU A 114 28.96 -15.89 -16.63
CA LEU A 114 28.10 -16.84 -15.91
C LEU A 114 27.07 -17.53 -16.83
N ILE A 115 26.42 -16.76 -17.71
CA ILE A 115 25.43 -17.30 -18.65
C ILE A 115 26.09 -18.26 -19.66
N GLU A 116 27.26 -17.90 -20.18
CA GLU A 116 28.04 -18.76 -21.10
C GLU A 116 28.45 -20.07 -20.40
N ALA A 117 28.97 -19.99 -19.17
CA ALA A 117 29.34 -21.17 -18.39
C ALA A 117 28.15 -22.09 -18.11
N LEU A 118 26.98 -21.54 -17.80
CA LEU A 118 25.73 -22.31 -17.61
C LEU A 118 25.27 -22.98 -18.91
N ARG A 119 25.44 -22.32 -20.06
CA ARG A 119 25.07 -22.87 -21.38
C ARG A 119 26.03 -23.97 -21.83
N GLU A 120 27.32 -23.81 -21.57
CA GLU A 120 28.37 -24.75 -21.96
C GLU A 120 28.62 -25.86 -20.94
N GLY A 121 27.97 -25.80 -19.76
CA GLY A 121 28.18 -26.77 -18.67
C GLY A 121 29.56 -26.67 -18.01
N LYS A 122 30.26 -25.54 -18.13
CA LYS A 122 31.58 -25.31 -17.53
C LYS A 122 31.45 -24.88 -16.07
N SER A 123 32.29 -25.41 -15.20
CA SER A 123 32.36 -24.97 -13.80
C SER A 123 33.12 -23.65 -13.68
N LEU A 124 32.57 -22.73 -12.89
CA LEU A 124 33.26 -21.51 -12.49
C LEU A 124 33.81 -21.66 -11.06
N GLU A 125 34.87 -20.90 -10.75
CA GLU A 125 35.46 -20.88 -9.41
C GLU A 125 35.09 -19.62 -8.62
N GLY A 126 35.41 -19.63 -7.33
CA GLY A 126 35.28 -18.46 -6.45
C GLY A 126 33.84 -17.95 -6.28
N PHE A 127 33.65 -16.64 -6.43
CA PHE A 127 32.32 -16.04 -6.26
C PHE A 127 31.33 -16.51 -7.34
N LEU A 128 31.74 -16.53 -8.60
CA LEU A 128 30.87 -16.93 -9.72
C LEU A 128 30.49 -18.40 -9.65
N GLY A 129 31.42 -19.28 -9.24
CA GLY A 129 31.11 -20.69 -8.97
C GLY A 129 30.03 -20.89 -7.92
N ARG A 130 30.08 -20.13 -6.81
CA ARG A 130 29.01 -20.17 -5.79
C ARG A 130 27.67 -19.68 -6.31
N VAL A 131 27.65 -18.65 -7.16
CA VAL A 131 26.42 -18.14 -7.78
C VAL A 131 25.86 -19.17 -8.77
N GLN A 132 26.73 -19.78 -9.58
CA GLN A 132 26.39 -20.85 -10.51
C GLN A 132 25.75 -22.04 -9.77
N ALA A 133 26.36 -22.49 -8.67
CA ALA A 133 25.82 -23.59 -7.86
C ALA A 133 24.41 -23.30 -7.35
N MET A 134 24.13 -22.08 -6.86
CA MET A 134 22.78 -21.70 -6.43
C MET A 134 21.77 -21.67 -7.58
N ILE A 135 22.20 -21.28 -8.79
CA ILE A 135 21.34 -21.28 -9.99
C ILE A 135 21.03 -22.72 -10.42
N LEU A 136 22.01 -23.62 -10.36
CA LEU A 136 21.82 -25.04 -10.65
C LEU A 136 20.92 -25.71 -9.61
N GLU A 137 21.10 -25.40 -8.32
CA GLU A 137 20.20 -25.83 -7.23
C GLU A 137 18.75 -25.41 -7.53
N LEU A 138 18.54 -24.15 -7.94
CA LEU A 138 17.21 -23.65 -8.29
C LEU A 138 16.66 -24.35 -9.52
N SER A 139 17.49 -24.56 -10.54
CA SER A 139 17.11 -25.25 -11.77
C SER A 139 16.66 -26.68 -11.49
N ASN A 140 17.38 -27.42 -10.66
CA ASN A 140 17.07 -28.80 -10.32
C ASN A 140 15.76 -28.89 -9.55
N LEU A 141 15.61 -28.05 -8.52
CA LEU A 141 14.38 -28.05 -7.71
C LEU A 141 13.15 -27.68 -8.56
N LEU A 142 13.27 -26.71 -9.47
CA LEU A 142 12.20 -26.38 -10.41
C LEU A 142 11.91 -27.54 -11.38
N ARG A 143 12.93 -28.26 -11.86
CA ARG A 143 12.75 -29.43 -12.74
C ARG A 143 12.02 -30.56 -12.01
N ASP A 144 12.39 -30.85 -10.77
CA ASP A 144 11.75 -31.89 -9.96
C ASP A 144 10.26 -31.59 -9.77
N VAL A 145 9.96 -30.34 -9.38
CA VAL A 145 8.58 -29.85 -9.20
C VAL A 145 7.78 -29.90 -10.51
N MET A 146 8.37 -29.46 -11.62
CA MET A 146 7.74 -29.44 -12.94
C MET A 146 7.56 -30.82 -13.56
N SER A 147 8.21 -31.85 -13.02
CA SER A 147 8.05 -33.23 -13.48
C SER A 147 6.79 -33.92 -12.94
N ARG A 148 6.18 -33.37 -11.88
CA ARG A 148 5.01 -34.00 -11.23
C ARG A 148 3.69 -33.57 -11.88
N GLU A 149 2.81 -34.54 -12.15
CA GLU A 149 1.53 -34.27 -12.80
C GLU A 149 0.56 -33.44 -11.96
N ASP A 150 0.57 -33.60 -10.64
CA ASP A 150 -0.25 -32.83 -9.70
C ASP A 150 0.10 -31.33 -9.77
N VAL A 151 1.39 -31.01 -9.86
CA VAL A 151 1.88 -29.64 -10.03
C VAL A 151 1.48 -29.10 -11.39
N ILE A 152 1.65 -29.89 -12.45
CA ILE A 152 1.29 -29.47 -13.81
C ILE A 152 -0.20 -29.09 -13.89
N LYS A 153 -1.09 -29.90 -13.28
CA LYS A 153 -2.53 -29.59 -13.18
C LYS A 153 -2.78 -28.35 -12.32
N ALA A 154 -2.13 -28.26 -11.17
CA ALA A 154 -2.26 -27.10 -10.29
C ALA A 154 -1.73 -25.81 -10.93
N ILE A 155 -0.73 -25.88 -11.82
CA ILE A 155 -0.26 -24.72 -12.60
C ILE A 155 -1.38 -24.23 -13.51
N GLU A 156 -2.05 -25.13 -14.23
CA GLU A 156 -3.14 -24.77 -15.14
C GLU A 156 -4.34 -24.15 -14.40
N GLU A 157 -4.67 -24.68 -13.22
CA GLU A 157 -5.82 -24.24 -12.44
C GLU A 157 -5.54 -22.99 -11.59
N LYS A 158 -4.37 -22.92 -10.94
CA LYS A 158 -4.11 -21.97 -9.83
C LYS A 158 -3.12 -20.87 -10.16
N THR A 159 -2.45 -20.91 -11.31
CA THR A 159 -1.39 -19.94 -11.65
C THR A 159 -1.75 -19.01 -12.81
N MET A 160 -0.85 -18.07 -13.09
CA MET A 160 -0.94 -17.14 -14.22
C MET A 160 -0.38 -17.71 -15.52
N ALA A 161 -0.01 -18.99 -15.55
CA ALA A 161 0.47 -19.66 -16.75
C ALA A 161 -0.68 -20.28 -17.56
N VAL A 162 -0.47 -20.43 -18.86
CA VAL A 162 -1.35 -21.15 -19.78
C VAL A 162 -0.59 -22.30 -20.39
N MET A 163 -1.13 -23.51 -20.32
CA MET A 163 -0.51 -24.67 -20.94
C MET A 163 -0.96 -24.82 -22.40
N ARG A 164 -0.01 -25.08 -23.30
CA ARG A 164 -0.28 -25.39 -24.71
C ARG A 164 0.59 -26.55 -25.16
N GLU A 165 0.01 -27.44 -25.92
CA GLU A 165 0.76 -28.47 -26.62
C GLU A 165 1.08 -27.97 -28.03
N ILE A 166 2.37 -27.93 -28.37
CA ILE A 166 2.87 -27.50 -29.67
C ILE A 166 3.86 -28.58 -30.12
N ASP A 167 3.63 -29.19 -31.28
CA ASP A 167 4.47 -30.26 -31.86
C ASP A 167 4.73 -31.43 -30.88
N GLY A 168 3.70 -31.87 -30.14
CA GLY A 168 3.78 -32.97 -29.18
C GLY A 168 4.54 -32.65 -27.88
N LYS A 169 4.88 -31.37 -27.65
CA LYS A 169 5.53 -30.90 -26.42
C LYS A 169 4.64 -29.93 -25.67
N LYS A 170 4.56 -30.12 -24.35
CA LYS A 170 3.83 -29.23 -23.45
C LYS A 170 4.68 -28.00 -23.12
N TYR A 171 4.12 -26.83 -23.38
CA TYR A 171 4.68 -25.53 -23.09
C TYR A 171 3.82 -24.78 -22.08
N PHE A 172 4.48 -24.07 -21.18
CA PHE A 172 3.87 -23.12 -20.26
C PHE A 172 4.13 -21.71 -20.76
N LEU A 173 3.06 -21.01 -21.10
CA LEU A 173 3.08 -19.62 -21.55
C LEU A 173 2.77 -18.73 -20.35
N VAL A 174 3.67 -17.81 -20.04
CA VAL A 174 3.50 -16.83 -18.95
C VAL A 174 3.55 -15.43 -19.54
N PRO A 175 2.54 -14.57 -19.33
CA PRO A 175 2.57 -13.21 -19.83
C PRO A 175 3.82 -12.43 -19.40
N ASP A 176 4.48 -11.74 -20.34
CA ASP A 176 5.58 -10.83 -20.08
C ASP A 176 5.06 -9.40 -19.94
N VAL A 177 4.48 -9.15 -18.77
CA VAL A 177 3.87 -7.86 -18.40
C VAL A 177 4.86 -6.72 -18.53
N MET A 178 6.10 -6.94 -18.12
CA MET A 178 7.09 -5.87 -18.03
C MET A 178 7.57 -5.45 -19.43
N THR A 179 7.67 -6.39 -20.38
CA THR A 179 7.87 -6.08 -21.80
C THR A 179 6.66 -5.34 -22.37
N TYR A 180 5.44 -5.79 -22.08
CA TYR A 180 4.22 -5.11 -22.53
C TYR A 180 4.18 -3.66 -22.02
N LEU A 181 4.36 -3.41 -20.72
CA LEU A 181 4.34 -2.08 -20.11
C LEU A 181 5.43 -1.16 -20.67
N GLN A 182 6.65 -1.67 -20.86
CA GLN A 182 7.74 -0.87 -21.43
C GLN A 182 7.49 -0.51 -22.88
N ALA A 183 7.00 -1.45 -23.70
CA ALA A 183 6.79 -1.24 -25.12
C ALA A 183 5.56 -0.36 -25.39
N SER A 184 4.45 -0.61 -24.68
CA SER A 184 3.26 0.27 -24.74
C SER A 184 3.58 1.68 -24.23
N GLY A 185 4.37 1.82 -23.17
CA GLY A 185 4.87 3.10 -22.65
C GLY A 185 5.86 3.85 -23.55
N ARG A 186 6.16 3.36 -24.77
CA ARG A 186 6.84 4.13 -25.81
C ARG A 186 5.89 5.01 -26.59
N THR A 187 4.59 4.67 -26.56
CA THR A 187 3.53 5.43 -27.23
C THR A 187 3.04 6.61 -26.41
N SER A 188 3.33 6.65 -25.11
CA SER A 188 2.91 7.71 -24.20
C SER A 188 4.12 8.19 -23.40
N ARG A 189 4.39 9.50 -23.45
CA ARG A 189 5.59 10.12 -22.88
C ARG A 189 5.25 11.46 -22.25
N MET A 190 5.98 11.79 -21.19
CA MET A 190 5.90 13.10 -20.56
C MET A 190 6.49 14.16 -21.50
N TYR A 191 5.72 15.23 -21.71
CA TYR A 191 6.15 16.46 -22.37
C TYR A 191 5.67 17.64 -21.54
N ALA A 192 6.00 18.86 -21.97
CA ALA A 192 5.70 20.04 -21.18
C ALA A 192 4.19 20.18 -20.87
N GLY A 193 3.29 19.80 -21.80
CA GLY A 193 1.83 19.83 -21.58
C GLY A 193 1.22 18.59 -20.93
N GLY A 194 2.02 17.77 -20.25
CA GLY A 194 1.56 16.60 -19.52
C GLY A 194 2.00 15.26 -20.12
N LEU A 195 1.22 14.21 -19.87
CA LEU A 195 1.47 12.88 -20.42
C LEU A 195 0.76 12.75 -21.78
N SER A 196 1.51 12.41 -22.83
CA SER A 196 0.90 12.25 -24.16
C SER A 196 0.00 11.02 -24.24
N LYS A 197 -1.12 11.13 -24.94
CA LYS A 197 -1.94 9.98 -25.32
C LYS A 197 -1.18 9.08 -26.28
N GLY A 198 -1.36 7.79 -26.10
CA GLY A 198 -0.81 6.74 -26.94
C GLY A 198 -1.77 5.57 -27.02
N LEU A 199 -1.73 4.82 -28.13
CA LEU A 199 -2.59 3.67 -28.34
C LEU A 199 -1.77 2.38 -28.32
N SER A 200 -2.13 1.42 -27.48
CA SER A 200 -1.60 0.07 -27.51
C SER A 200 -2.67 -0.91 -27.95
N VAL A 201 -2.40 -1.67 -29.01
CA VAL A 201 -3.32 -2.70 -29.53
C VAL A 201 -2.66 -4.06 -29.37
N VAL A 202 -3.39 -5.03 -28.81
CA VAL A 202 -2.95 -6.42 -28.72
C VAL A 202 -3.87 -7.28 -29.58
N LEU A 203 -3.34 -7.88 -30.63
CA LEU A 203 -4.08 -8.83 -31.47
C LEU A 203 -4.08 -10.19 -30.78
N VAL A 204 -5.17 -10.50 -30.08
CA VAL A 204 -5.27 -11.68 -29.21
C VAL A 204 -5.45 -12.95 -30.04
N LYS A 205 -4.44 -13.84 -30.04
CA LYS A 205 -4.61 -15.21 -30.58
C LYS A 205 -5.07 -16.18 -29.51
N ASP A 206 -4.53 -16.03 -28.30
CA ASP A 206 -4.88 -16.85 -27.13
C ASP A 206 -5.63 -16.03 -26.09
N VAL A 207 -6.94 -16.20 -26.04
CA VAL A 207 -7.83 -15.46 -25.12
C VAL A 207 -7.46 -15.73 -23.66
N LYS A 208 -7.14 -16.99 -23.31
CA LYS A 208 -6.76 -17.33 -21.93
C LYS A 208 -5.47 -16.62 -21.51
N LEU A 209 -4.48 -16.57 -22.40
CA LEU A 209 -3.22 -15.89 -22.13
C LEU A 209 -3.40 -14.38 -21.99
N PHE A 210 -4.27 -13.79 -22.81
CA PHE A 210 -4.63 -12.39 -22.70
C PHE A 210 -5.35 -12.07 -21.38
N GLU A 211 -6.30 -12.89 -20.95
CA GLU A 211 -6.95 -12.75 -19.64
C GLU A 211 -5.94 -12.80 -18.48
N LYS A 212 -4.87 -13.61 -18.59
CA LYS A 212 -3.79 -13.60 -17.59
C LYS A 212 -2.95 -12.31 -17.67
N LEU A 213 -2.68 -11.76 -18.86
CA LEU A 213 -1.98 -10.48 -19.02
C LEU A 213 -2.78 -9.32 -18.42
N THR A 214 -4.09 -9.24 -18.69
CA THR A 214 -4.94 -8.16 -18.17
C THR A 214 -4.98 -8.18 -16.63
N ARG A 215 -5.12 -9.38 -16.05
CA ARG A 215 -5.05 -9.57 -14.60
C ARG A 215 -3.69 -9.16 -14.05
N GLN A 216 -2.58 -9.62 -14.64
CA GLN A 216 -1.26 -9.26 -14.11
C GLN A 216 -0.95 -7.77 -14.25
N THR A 217 -1.32 -7.12 -15.36
CA THR A 217 -1.11 -5.67 -15.55
C THR A 217 -1.82 -4.84 -14.48
N SER A 218 -3.00 -5.26 -14.02
CA SER A 218 -3.71 -4.61 -12.90
C SER A 218 -2.95 -4.65 -11.57
N LEU A 219 -2.01 -5.59 -11.38
CA LEU A 219 -1.15 -5.62 -10.18
C LEU A 219 -0.06 -4.55 -10.21
N TYR A 220 0.34 -4.10 -11.41
CA TYR A 220 1.39 -3.10 -11.60
C TYR A 220 0.84 -1.68 -11.74
N SER A 221 -0.31 -1.53 -12.39
CA SER A 221 -0.95 -0.23 -12.62
C SER A 221 -2.47 -0.39 -12.66
N GLU A 222 -3.14 0.32 -11.77
CA GLU A 222 -4.60 0.42 -11.74
C GLU A 222 -5.15 1.27 -12.90
N ASP A 223 -4.30 2.08 -13.54
CA ASP A 223 -4.70 3.01 -14.63
C ASP A 223 -4.80 2.32 -16.01
N ILE A 224 -4.51 1.02 -16.10
CA ILE A 224 -4.56 0.29 -17.38
C ILE A 224 -5.97 -0.22 -17.59
N GLU A 225 -6.68 0.43 -18.50
CA GLU A 225 -7.99 -0.01 -18.96
C GLU A 225 -7.84 -0.81 -20.25
N TRP A 226 -8.48 -1.98 -20.27
CA TRP A 226 -8.56 -2.84 -21.45
C TRP A 226 -9.95 -2.71 -22.05
N VAL A 227 -10.03 -2.26 -23.29
CA VAL A 227 -11.28 -2.03 -24.02
C VAL A 227 -11.26 -2.87 -25.29
N LYS A 228 -12.42 -3.40 -25.70
CA LYS A 228 -12.53 -4.09 -26.99
C LYS A 228 -12.36 -3.09 -28.14
N TYR A 229 -11.73 -3.54 -29.22
CA TYR A 229 -11.45 -2.66 -30.36
C TYR A 229 -12.74 -2.09 -30.97
N GLU A 230 -13.81 -2.88 -31.00
CA GLU A 230 -15.11 -2.51 -31.57
C GLU A 230 -15.86 -1.47 -30.74
N GLU A 231 -15.53 -1.31 -29.46
CA GLU A 231 -16.16 -0.33 -28.56
C GLU A 231 -15.49 1.04 -28.64
N LEU A 232 -14.38 1.15 -29.39
CA LEU A 232 -13.52 2.33 -29.47
C LEU A 232 -13.76 3.12 -30.76
N ASN A 233 -13.97 4.43 -30.62
CA ASN A 233 -13.92 5.34 -31.78
C ASN A 233 -12.46 5.65 -32.12
N ILE A 234 -11.88 4.80 -32.96
CA ILE A 234 -10.46 4.84 -33.35
C ILE A 234 -10.13 6.13 -34.10
N ASP A 235 -11.00 6.60 -34.99
CA ASP A 235 -10.74 7.80 -35.79
C ASP A 235 -10.58 9.03 -34.89
N LYS A 236 -11.50 9.23 -33.96
CA LYS A 236 -11.42 10.32 -32.96
C LYS A 236 -10.16 10.19 -32.10
N LEU A 237 -9.82 8.98 -31.65
CA LEU A 237 -8.63 8.77 -30.83
C LEU A 237 -7.33 9.08 -31.61
N LEU A 238 -7.26 8.68 -32.87
CA LEU A 238 -6.13 8.97 -33.74
C LEU A 238 -6.02 10.47 -34.04
N GLU A 239 -7.13 11.18 -34.23
CA GLU A 239 -7.15 12.64 -34.35
C GLU A 239 -6.53 13.32 -33.11
N GLU A 240 -6.96 12.93 -31.90
CA GLU A 240 -6.42 13.45 -30.65
C GLU A 240 -4.92 13.17 -30.51
N ILE A 241 -4.49 11.93 -30.80
CA ILE A 241 -3.06 11.56 -30.75
C ILE A 241 -2.26 12.36 -31.77
N ASN A 242 -2.74 12.51 -33.01
CA ASN A 242 -2.05 13.25 -34.07
C ASN A 242 -1.89 14.73 -33.71
N ALA A 243 -2.96 15.36 -33.19
CA ALA A 243 -2.92 16.75 -32.74
C ALA A 243 -1.87 16.96 -31.64
N GLU A 244 -1.80 16.05 -30.66
CA GLU A 244 -0.75 16.09 -29.63
C GLU A 244 0.65 15.90 -30.21
N ARG A 245 0.85 14.99 -31.17
CA ARG A 245 2.16 14.79 -31.82
C ARG A 245 2.63 16.03 -32.56
N GLU A 246 1.72 16.71 -33.27
CA GLU A 246 2.03 17.98 -33.91
C GLU A 246 2.41 19.05 -32.88
N PHE A 247 1.68 19.13 -31.77
CA PHE A 247 2.01 20.05 -30.68
C PHE A 247 3.40 19.76 -30.08
N ILE A 248 3.69 18.51 -29.75
CA ILE A 248 5.01 18.08 -29.24
C ILE A 248 6.11 18.40 -30.27
N ARG A 249 5.86 18.20 -31.57
CA ARG A 249 6.81 18.53 -32.65
C ARG A 249 7.08 20.03 -32.73
N LYS A 250 6.05 20.87 -32.61
CA LYS A 250 6.19 22.34 -32.57
C LYS A 250 6.97 22.79 -31.32
N LEU A 251 6.75 22.12 -30.18
CA LEU A 251 7.48 22.34 -28.92
C LEU A 251 8.97 22.03 -29.07
N LEU A 252 9.30 20.82 -29.56
CA LEU A 252 10.69 20.36 -29.73
C LEU A 252 11.46 21.19 -30.76
N SER A 253 10.78 21.72 -31.78
CA SER A 253 11.38 22.60 -32.79
C SER A 253 11.51 24.06 -32.33
N GLY A 254 11.07 24.41 -31.13
CA GLY A 254 11.14 25.78 -30.58
C GLY A 254 10.25 26.79 -31.31
N LYS A 255 9.27 26.33 -32.09
CA LYS A 255 8.39 27.20 -32.90
C LYS A 255 7.17 27.74 -32.14
N ILE A 256 6.99 27.35 -30.89
CA ILE A 256 5.88 27.80 -30.05
C ILE A 256 6.30 29.06 -29.29
N LYS A 257 5.51 30.13 -29.44
CA LYS A 257 5.69 31.38 -28.69
C LYS A 257 5.17 31.21 -27.26
N GLN A 258 5.85 31.82 -26.30
CA GLN A 258 5.55 31.76 -24.86
C GLN A 258 4.10 32.21 -24.52
N GLU A 259 3.48 33.01 -25.39
CA GLU A 259 2.11 33.54 -25.27
C GLU A 259 1.00 32.52 -25.64
N GLU A 260 1.30 31.48 -26.44
CA GLU A 260 0.33 30.45 -26.84
C GLU A 260 0.23 29.30 -25.82
N VAL A 261 1.02 29.39 -24.76
CA VAL A 261 1.28 28.32 -23.82
C VAL A 261 0.75 28.73 -22.46
N LYS A 262 -0.47 28.28 -22.09
CA LYS A 262 -0.92 28.31 -20.69
C LYS A 262 0.15 27.63 -19.84
N ASP A 263 0.54 28.22 -18.70
CA ASP A 263 1.50 27.66 -17.72
C ASP A 263 1.44 26.13 -17.70
N LEU A 264 2.39 25.51 -18.41
CA LEU A 264 2.25 24.12 -18.85
C LEU A 264 2.32 23.13 -17.68
N VAL A 265 3.02 23.51 -16.62
CA VAL A 265 3.18 22.72 -15.40
C VAL A 265 3.10 23.67 -14.22
N LYS A 266 2.07 23.52 -13.37
CA LYS A 266 2.00 24.28 -12.12
C LYS A 266 2.88 23.65 -11.06
N THR A 267 3.61 24.48 -10.31
CA THR A 267 4.41 24.01 -9.18
C THR A 267 3.51 23.90 -7.95
N VAL A 268 3.53 22.72 -7.31
CA VAL A 268 2.62 22.42 -6.20
C VAL A 268 3.37 21.81 -5.03
N LEU A 269 3.28 22.44 -3.86
CA LEU A 269 3.76 21.86 -2.60
C LEU A 269 2.67 21.02 -1.96
N VAL A 270 2.90 19.71 -1.84
CA VAL A 270 2.03 18.78 -1.11
C VAL A 270 2.60 18.53 0.28
N LEU A 271 1.83 18.89 1.31
CA LEU A 271 2.19 18.71 2.72
C LEU A 271 1.37 17.60 3.36
N VAL A 272 2.04 16.55 3.85
CA VAL A 272 1.39 15.43 4.56
C VAL A 272 1.88 15.33 6.01
N GLU A 273 1.22 14.57 6.89
CA GLU A 273 1.68 14.56 8.30
C GLU A 273 2.97 13.77 8.54
N SER A 274 3.23 12.70 7.77
CA SER A 274 4.36 11.79 8.05
C SER A 274 5.36 11.64 6.90
N PRO A 275 6.67 11.49 7.21
CA PRO A 275 7.70 11.27 6.19
C PRO A 275 7.52 10.00 5.36
N THR A 276 6.97 8.93 5.96
CA THR A 276 6.66 7.68 5.24
C THR A 276 5.67 7.96 4.12
N LYS A 277 4.56 8.62 4.44
CA LYS A 277 3.50 8.98 3.50
C LYS A 277 4.05 9.87 2.37
N ALA A 278 4.85 10.87 2.70
CA ALA A 278 5.48 11.75 1.69
C ALA A 278 6.30 10.96 0.68
N LYS A 279 7.16 10.05 1.16
CA LYS A 279 8.02 9.24 0.31
C LYS A 279 7.23 8.15 -0.46
N THR A 280 6.17 7.60 0.13
CA THR A 280 5.27 6.64 -0.55
C THR A 280 4.59 7.32 -1.73
N ILE A 281 3.97 8.49 -1.51
CA ILE A 281 3.30 9.25 -2.56
C ILE A 281 4.28 9.64 -3.67
N ALA A 282 5.46 10.13 -3.30
CA ALA A 282 6.48 10.50 -4.28
C ALA A 282 6.95 9.32 -5.16
N SER A 283 6.92 8.10 -4.62
CA SER A 283 7.32 6.89 -5.34
C SER A 283 6.31 6.39 -6.38
N PHE A 284 5.05 6.85 -6.32
CA PHE A 284 4.01 6.44 -7.29
C PHE A 284 4.28 6.94 -8.70
N PHE A 285 4.99 8.05 -8.81
CA PHE A 285 5.26 8.75 -10.07
C PHE A 285 6.70 8.48 -10.57
N GLY A 286 7.33 7.40 -10.08
CA GLY A 286 8.68 7.01 -10.44
C GLY A 286 9.68 7.20 -9.30
N LYS A 287 10.97 7.33 -9.64
CA LYS A 287 12.03 7.58 -8.65
C LYS A 287 12.12 9.08 -8.41
N PRO A 288 11.68 9.59 -7.24
CA PRO A 288 11.67 11.03 -6.99
C PRO A 288 13.08 11.58 -6.82
N SER A 289 13.28 12.83 -7.24
CA SER A 289 14.43 13.64 -6.84
C SER A 289 14.26 14.07 -5.38
N ARG A 290 15.36 14.21 -4.63
CA ARG A 290 15.32 14.65 -3.23
C ARG A 290 16.16 15.89 -3.06
N LYS A 291 15.52 16.98 -2.62
CA LYS A 291 16.17 18.21 -2.19
C LYS A 291 16.05 18.35 -0.67
N THR A 292 17.05 18.95 -0.03
CA THR A 292 17.03 19.16 1.43
C THR A 292 17.05 20.66 1.69
N TYR A 293 16.04 21.16 2.39
CA TYR A 293 15.92 22.54 2.85
C TYR A 293 16.12 22.53 4.36
N TYR A 294 17.25 23.05 4.84
CA TYR A 294 17.67 22.90 6.24
C TYR A 294 17.63 21.43 6.72
N ASN A 295 16.63 21.06 7.52
CA ASN A 295 16.39 19.71 8.07
C ASN A 295 15.12 19.04 7.49
N LEU A 296 14.58 19.60 6.42
CA LEU A 296 13.38 19.15 5.72
C LEU A 296 13.76 18.50 4.38
N ASN A 297 13.29 17.27 4.16
CA ASN A 297 13.44 16.59 2.88
C ASN A 297 12.21 16.89 2.03
N VAL A 298 12.43 17.35 0.81
CA VAL A 298 11.40 17.57 -0.20
C VAL A 298 11.64 16.58 -1.34
N TYR A 299 10.60 15.85 -1.71
CA TYR A 299 10.62 14.89 -2.81
C TYR A 299 9.94 15.50 -4.02
N GLU A 300 10.69 15.67 -5.11
CA GLU A 300 10.20 16.25 -6.35
C GLU A 300 9.79 15.14 -7.32
N THR A 301 8.58 15.25 -7.85
CA THR A 301 8.05 14.34 -8.87
C THR A 301 7.04 15.04 -9.76
N THR A 302 6.71 14.47 -10.92
CA THR A 302 5.78 15.07 -11.88
C THR A 302 4.61 14.14 -12.20
N THR A 303 3.43 14.73 -12.34
CA THR A 303 2.18 14.03 -12.67
C THR A 303 1.69 14.29 -14.09
N GLY A 304 2.45 15.05 -14.88
CA GLY A 304 1.97 15.63 -16.13
C GLY A 304 1.68 17.11 -15.92
N ASP A 305 0.55 17.39 -15.29
CA ASP A 305 0.00 18.75 -15.14
C ASP A 305 0.65 19.53 -13.98
N TYR A 306 1.28 18.81 -13.04
CA TYR A 306 1.90 19.39 -11.85
C TYR A 306 3.33 18.89 -11.63
N LEU A 307 4.20 19.81 -11.22
CA LEU A 307 5.47 19.52 -10.54
C LEU A 307 5.18 19.48 -9.04
N LEU A 308 5.10 18.27 -8.49
CA LEU A 308 4.81 18.05 -7.08
C LEU A 308 6.08 18.07 -6.25
N LEU A 309 6.15 19.00 -5.31
CA LEU A 309 7.11 19.03 -4.21
C LEU A 309 6.41 18.43 -2.99
N ILE A 310 6.78 17.22 -2.58
CA ILE A 310 6.09 16.50 -1.51
C ILE A 310 6.97 16.48 -0.26
N THR A 311 6.43 16.95 0.87
CA THR A 311 7.13 16.92 2.16
C THR A 311 6.19 16.70 3.34
N ALA A 312 6.74 16.61 4.55
CA ALA A 312 5.99 16.24 5.75
C ALA A 312 6.13 17.24 6.90
N SER A 313 5.01 17.55 7.57
CA SER A 313 4.96 18.36 8.79
C SER A 313 5.47 17.63 10.05
N LYS A 314 5.63 16.30 9.96
CA LYS A 314 6.04 15.41 11.06
C LYS A 314 5.08 15.52 12.26
N GLY A 315 3.77 15.46 11.99
CA GLY A 315 2.68 15.65 12.96
C GLY A 315 2.28 17.11 13.18
N HIS A 316 1.75 17.42 14.37
CA HIS A 316 1.40 18.78 14.76
C HIS A 316 2.62 19.74 14.74
N ILE A 317 2.36 20.99 14.37
CA ILE A 317 3.32 22.08 14.39
C ILE A 317 3.08 23.06 15.55
N LEU A 318 1.81 23.20 15.96
CA LEU A 318 1.36 24.07 17.04
C LEU A 318 0.57 23.28 18.10
N ASP A 319 0.66 23.68 19.36
CA ASP A 319 -0.19 23.18 20.46
C ASP A 319 -0.51 24.30 21.47
N LEU A 320 -1.54 24.08 22.29
CA LEU A 320 -2.02 25.02 23.30
C LEU A 320 -0.92 25.33 24.32
N VAL A 321 -0.69 26.62 24.58
CA VAL A 321 0.17 27.08 25.68
C VAL A 321 -0.40 26.66 27.03
N THR A 322 0.42 26.65 28.08
CA THR A 322 -0.01 26.22 29.43
C THR A 322 -0.05 27.34 30.46
N ASP A 323 0.53 28.50 30.13
CA ASP A 323 0.86 29.60 31.03
C ASP A 323 -0.08 30.82 30.89
N ASN A 324 -0.79 30.95 29.78
CA ASN A 324 -1.66 32.09 29.49
C ASN A 324 -3.15 31.76 29.63
N GLY A 325 -3.93 32.74 30.09
CA GLY A 325 -5.37 32.58 30.28
C GLY A 325 -5.73 31.43 31.22
N TYR A 326 -6.92 30.86 31.03
CA TYR A 326 -7.33 29.65 31.73
C TYR A 326 -6.76 28.42 31.03
N HIS A 327 -5.57 27.99 31.48
CA HIS A 327 -4.83 26.81 30.98
C HIS A 327 -4.59 26.81 29.45
N GLY A 328 -4.36 27.98 28.87
CA GLY A 328 -4.09 28.18 27.43
C GLY A 328 -5.21 28.85 26.65
N VAL A 329 -6.33 29.19 27.28
CA VAL A 329 -7.50 29.81 26.63
C VAL A 329 -7.81 31.14 27.29
N LEU A 330 -7.80 32.22 26.53
CA LEU A 330 -8.29 33.51 27.01
C LEU A 330 -9.81 33.53 26.94
N VAL A 331 -10.45 34.04 27.98
CA VAL A 331 -11.89 34.24 28.03
C VAL A 331 -12.13 35.74 28.01
N LYS A 332 -12.79 36.24 26.96
CA LYS A 332 -13.08 37.66 26.80
C LYS A 332 -14.41 37.82 26.07
N ASP A 333 -15.27 38.71 26.56
CA ASP A 333 -16.56 39.06 25.93
C ASP A 333 -17.39 37.81 25.56
N GLU A 334 -17.57 36.90 26.52
CA GLU A 334 -18.27 35.60 26.36
C GLU A 334 -17.69 34.65 25.29
N SER A 335 -16.53 34.99 24.74
CA SER A 335 -15.83 34.22 23.70
C SER A 335 -14.55 33.58 24.25
N PHE A 336 -14.19 32.44 23.65
CA PHE A 336 -13.00 31.68 24.01
C PHE A 336 -11.95 31.80 22.91
N TYR A 337 -10.73 32.19 23.28
CA TYR A 337 -9.60 32.38 22.37
C TYR A 337 -8.45 31.44 22.77
N PRO A 338 -8.36 30.25 22.15
CA PRO A 338 -7.24 29.33 22.33
C PRO A 338 -5.92 29.96 21.85
N ILE A 339 -4.88 29.95 22.69
CA ILE A 339 -3.55 30.44 22.34
C ILE A 339 -2.64 29.26 22.00
N TYR A 340 -2.10 29.27 20.79
CA TYR A 340 -1.18 28.24 20.30
C TYR A 340 0.25 28.77 20.17
N THR A 341 1.22 27.88 20.36
CA THR A 341 2.65 28.15 20.07
C THR A 341 3.31 26.93 19.46
N THR A 342 4.56 27.06 19.01
CA THR A 342 5.32 25.98 18.41
C THR A 342 5.67 24.89 19.42
N ILE A 343 5.51 23.64 18.99
CA ILE A 343 5.87 22.47 19.81
C ILE A 343 7.38 22.33 19.85
N LYS A 344 7.90 22.15 21.07
CA LYS A 344 9.30 21.85 21.35
C LYS A 344 9.42 20.41 21.80
N ARG A 345 10.52 19.74 21.44
CA ARG A 345 10.81 18.37 21.84
C ARG A 345 12.21 18.24 22.40
N CYS A 346 12.35 17.60 23.55
CA CYS A 346 13.65 17.26 24.10
C CYS A 346 14.25 16.07 23.34
N LEU A 347 15.47 16.24 22.83
CA LEU A 347 16.22 15.18 22.14
C LEU A 347 16.82 14.15 23.11
N ASN A 348 16.83 14.43 24.42
CA ASN A 348 17.36 13.53 25.44
C ASN A 348 16.27 12.60 26.01
N CYS A 349 15.17 13.16 26.55
CA CYS A 349 14.10 12.37 27.19
C CYS A 349 12.83 12.21 26.33
N GLY A 350 12.76 12.87 25.16
CA GLY A 350 11.63 12.79 24.25
C GLY A 350 10.41 13.64 24.62
N GLU A 351 10.42 14.32 25.77
CA GLU A 351 9.31 15.15 26.26
C GLU A 351 8.92 16.24 25.26
N GLN A 352 7.62 16.45 25.07
CA GLN A 352 7.07 17.52 24.23
C GLN A 352 6.41 18.58 25.10
N PHE A 353 6.69 19.85 24.80
CA PHE A 353 6.20 20.99 25.59
C PHE A 353 6.09 22.24 24.70
N THR A 354 5.30 23.21 25.16
CA THR A 354 5.05 24.47 24.43
C THR A 354 5.81 25.65 25.04
N VAL A 355 5.91 25.69 26.37
CA VAL A 355 6.55 26.77 27.14
C VAL A 355 7.89 26.28 27.68
N THR A 356 8.91 27.13 27.61
CA THR A 356 10.22 26.93 28.25
C THR A 356 10.39 27.92 29.38
N GLU A 357 10.92 27.48 30.52
CA GLU A 357 11.42 28.38 31.56
C GLU A 357 12.62 29.19 31.05
N GLU A 358 12.94 30.30 31.74
CA GLU A 358 14.11 31.13 31.45
C GLU A 358 15.38 30.26 31.38
N GLY A 359 16.05 30.27 30.20
CA GLY A 359 17.26 29.47 29.95
C GLY A 359 17.09 28.31 28.95
N GLY A 360 15.89 28.05 28.44
CA GLY A 360 15.68 27.14 27.32
C GLY A 360 16.04 25.68 27.63
N ILE A 361 15.58 25.19 28.78
CA ILE A 361 15.82 23.82 29.25
C ILE A 361 14.55 22.96 29.20
N CYS A 362 14.72 21.65 29.07
CA CYS A 362 13.61 20.72 29.10
C CYS A 362 13.00 20.66 30.52
N PRO A 363 11.67 20.81 30.67
CA PRO A 363 11.01 20.86 31.99
C PRO A 363 11.08 19.53 32.76
N LYS A 364 11.40 18.42 32.07
CA LYS A 364 11.44 17.09 32.68
C LYS A 364 12.84 16.63 33.09
N CYS A 365 13.85 16.94 32.28
CA CYS A 365 15.22 16.42 32.50
C CYS A 365 16.30 17.52 32.53
N GLY A 366 15.93 18.80 32.44
CA GLY A 366 16.86 19.93 32.45
C GLY A 366 17.79 20.04 31.23
N SER A 367 17.64 19.19 30.22
CA SER A 367 18.52 19.20 29.05
C SER A 367 18.27 20.41 28.15
N LYS A 368 19.35 21.04 27.66
CA LYS A 368 19.33 22.10 26.63
C LYS A 368 19.19 21.58 25.20
N ARG A 369 19.24 20.25 24.98
CA ARG A 369 19.11 19.64 23.65
C ARG A 369 17.64 19.59 23.23
N ILE A 370 17.13 20.72 22.75
CA ILE A 370 15.73 20.92 22.37
C ILE A 370 15.67 21.19 20.86
N THR A 371 14.66 20.64 20.20
CA THR A 371 14.28 21.02 18.83
C THR A 371 12.94 21.75 18.87
N ASP A 372 12.83 22.84 18.12
CA ASP A 372 11.60 23.61 17.97
C ASP A 372 11.02 23.39 16.57
N LYS A 373 9.69 23.16 16.49
CA LYS A 373 8.97 23.10 15.22
C LYS A 373 9.03 24.41 14.43
N LEU A 374 9.43 25.52 15.04
CA LEU A 374 9.69 26.78 14.35
C LEU A 374 10.69 26.63 13.20
N ASP A 375 11.76 25.84 13.39
CA ASP A 375 12.75 25.61 12.33
C ASP A 375 12.14 24.86 11.14
N LEU A 376 11.26 23.91 11.43
CA LEU A 376 10.50 23.20 10.41
C LEU A 376 9.55 24.15 9.67
N ILE A 377 8.83 25.02 10.38
CA ILE A 377 7.94 26.01 9.78
C ILE A 377 8.72 26.95 8.85
N LYS A 378 9.91 27.41 9.26
CA LYS A 378 10.79 28.23 8.42
C LYS A 378 11.19 27.50 7.13
N ALA A 379 11.59 26.23 7.24
CA ALA A 379 11.94 25.43 6.07
C ALA A 379 10.74 25.22 5.12
N ILE A 380 9.53 24.98 5.66
CA ILE A 380 8.31 24.86 4.83
C ILE A 380 7.99 26.20 4.14
N ARG A 381 8.16 27.33 4.83
CA ARG A 381 7.93 28.68 4.27
C ARG A 381 8.86 29.01 3.11
N GLU A 382 10.12 28.58 3.18
CA GLU A 382 11.08 28.74 2.08
C GLU A 382 10.61 27.97 0.85
N VAL A 383 10.26 26.69 1.00
CA VAL A 383 9.70 25.88 -0.10
C VAL A 383 8.38 26.46 -0.61
N ALA A 384 7.53 26.97 0.28
CA ALA A 384 6.27 27.60 -0.09
C ALA A 384 6.48 28.81 -1.02
N SER A 385 7.52 29.61 -0.80
CA SER A 385 7.81 30.76 -1.67
C SER A 385 8.25 30.39 -3.09
N GLU A 386 8.57 29.12 -3.35
CA GLU A 386 8.97 28.60 -4.66
C GLU A 386 7.80 27.99 -5.45
N VAL A 387 6.56 27.95 -4.91
CA VAL A 387 5.43 27.25 -5.55
C VAL A 387 4.18 28.11 -5.79
N ASP A 388 3.38 27.72 -6.78
CA ASP A 388 2.14 28.42 -7.17
C ASP A 388 0.93 28.04 -6.28
N LEU A 389 0.94 26.84 -5.72
CA LEU A 389 -0.19 26.23 -5.00
C LEU A 389 0.32 25.32 -3.88
N ILE A 390 -0.34 25.35 -2.73
CA ILE A 390 -0.12 24.40 -1.63
C ILE A 390 -1.33 23.49 -1.48
N LEU A 391 -1.09 22.18 -1.43
CA LEU A 391 -2.09 21.16 -1.15
C LEU A 391 -1.79 20.46 0.18
N LEU A 392 -2.73 20.56 1.12
CA LEU A 392 -2.64 19.97 2.46
C LEU A 392 -3.27 18.57 2.42
N GLY A 393 -2.43 17.54 2.49
CA GLY A 393 -2.78 16.11 2.42
C GLY A 393 -2.59 15.39 3.76
N THR A 394 -3.03 16.00 4.85
CA THR A 394 -3.07 15.36 6.19
C THR A 394 -4.16 14.29 6.26
N ASP A 395 -4.11 13.46 7.31
CA ASP A 395 -5.10 12.41 7.55
C ASP A 395 -6.57 12.91 7.49
N PRO A 396 -7.52 12.08 6.99
CA PRO A 396 -8.93 12.44 6.85
C PRO A 396 -9.68 12.32 8.19
N ASP A 397 -9.20 12.98 9.24
CA ASP A 397 -9.85 13.08 10.55
C ASP A 397 -9.79 14.51 11.09
N THR A 398 -10.45 14.76 12.23
CA THR A 398 -10.45 16.08 12.88
C THR A 398 -9.03 16.55 13.27
N GLU A 399 -8.14 15.61 13.63
CA GLU A 399 -6.75 15.91 13.98
C GLU A 399 -5.97 16.41 12.76
N GLY A 400 -6.08 15.69 11.64
CA GLY A 400 -5.49 16.05 10.36
C GLY A 400 -6.05 17.36 9.80
N GLU A 401 -7.35 17.63 9.97
CA GLU A 401 -7.95 18.90 9.56
C GLU A 401 -7.39 20.08 10.37
N LYS A 402 -7.19 19.91 11.69
CA LYS A 402 -6.54 20.94 12.50
C LYS A 402 -5.08 21.16 12.09
N ILE A 403 -4.32 20.11 11.77
CA ILE A 403 -2.93 20.26 11.28
C ILE A 403 -2.93 21.02 9.95
N ALA A 404 -3.89 20.74 9.06
CA ALA A 404 -4.05 21.47 7.81
C ALA A 404 -4.34 22.95 8.09
N TRP A 405 -5.25 23.25 9.00
CA TRP A 405 -5.56 24.63 9.39
C TRP A 405 -4.35 25.39 9.97
N ASP A 406 -3.59 24.77 10.89
CA ASP A 406 -2.36 25.38 11.42
C ASP A 406 -1.36 25.71 10.29
N LEU A 407 -1.19 24.78 9.35
CA LEU A 407 -0.29 24.95 8.21
C LEU A 407 -0.79 26.06 7.29
N GLU A 408 -2.10 26.12 7.02
CA GLU A 408 -2.69 27.21 6.25
C GLU A 408 -2.37 28.56 6.90
N LEU A 409 -2.61 28.72 8.20
CA LEU A 409 -2.35 29.98 8.91
C LEU A 409 -0.89 30.42 8.81
N VAL A 410 0.06 29.51 9.00
CA VAL A 410 1.50 29.88 9.00
C VAL A 410 2.08 30.08 7.60
N LEU A 411 1.39 29.63 6.54
CA LEU A 411 1.84 29.68 5.15
C LEU A 411 1.06 30.67 4.27
N LYS A 412 -0.15 31.07 4.66
CA LYS A 412 -1.00 32.03 3.94
C LYS A 412 -0.30 33.35 3.54
N PRO A 413 0.64 33.90 4.33
CA PRO A 413 1.40 35.08 3.90
C PRO A 413 2.37 34.84 2.73
N TYR A 414 2.75 33.58 2.47
CA TYR A 414 3.76 33.22 1.48
C TYR A 414 3.14 32.76 0.16
N VAL A 415 1.99 32.07 0.23
CA VAL A 415 1.26 31.60 -0.95
C VAL A 415 -0.24 31.84 -0.74
N PRO A 416 -0.90 32.60 -1.63
CA PRO A 416 -2.32 32.93 -1.45
C PRO A 416 -3.25 31.74 -1.72
N LYS A 417 -2.81 30.75 -2.52
CA LYS A 417 -3.60 29.58 -2.88
C LYS A 417 -3.15 28.37 -2.05
N ILE A 418 -3.91 28.09 -1.00
CA ILE A 418 -3.76 26.89 -0.17
C ILE A 418 -5.09 26.15 -0.22
N LYS A 419 -5.04 24.84 -0.46
CA LYS A 419 -6.23 23.98 -0.48
C LYS A 419 -5.95 22.67 0.26
N ARG A 420 -7.01 21.97 0.65
CA ARG A 420 -7.03 20.67 1.31
C ARG A 420 -7.33 19.58 0.30
N ILE A 421 -6.56 18.49 0.34
CA ILE A 421 -6.81 17.26 -0.45
C ILE A 421 -7.03 16.10 0.49
N GLU A 422 -8.02 15.25 0.20
CA GLU A 422 -8.41 14.15 1.08
C GLU A 422 -8.37 12.82 0.34
N PHE A 423 -7.76 11.82 0.97
CA PHE A 423 -7.70 10.46 0.44
C PHE A 423 -7.75 9.46 1.60
N HIS A 424 -8.60 8.44 1.47
CA HIS A 424 -8.77 7.38 2.48
C HIS A 424 -7.87 6.16 2.23
N GLU A 425 -7.04 6.20 1.19
CA GLU A 425 -6.02 5.22 0.87
C GLU A 425 -4.81 5.92 0.24
N VAL A 426 -3.60 5.50 0.59
CA VAL A 426 -2.37 6.04 -0.02
C VAL A 426 -2.08 5.23 -1.29
N THR A 427 -2.80 5.54 -2.37
CA THR A 427 -2.62 4.93 -3.70
C THR A 427 -2.44 6.03 -4.76
N LYS A 428 -1.82 5.70 -5.90
CA LYS A 428 -1.62 6.65 -7.00
C LYS A 428 -2.93 7.29 -7.43
N ARG A 429 -3.94 6.46 -7.70
CA ARG A 429 -5.28 6.87 -8.11
C ARG A 429 -5.96 7.78 -7.08
N ALA A 430 -5.89 7.44 -5.79
CA ALA A 430 -6.51 8.26 -4.75
C ALA A 430 -5.83 9.64 -4.63
N VAL A 431 -4.51 9.70 -4.72
CA VAL A 431 -3.75 10.96 -4.72
C VAL A 431 -4.08 11.81 -5.94
N GLU A 432 -4.07 11.24 -7.15
CA GLU A 432 -4.41 11.98 -8.38
C GLU A 432 -5.84 12.53 -8.33
N LYS A 433 -6.80 11.72 -7.86
CA LYS A 433 -8.20 12.16 -7.68
C LYS A 433 -8.30 13.31 -6.68
N ALA A 434 -7.56 13.25 -5.57
CA ALA A 434 -7.56 14.27 -4.54
C ALA A 434 -6.91 15.58 -5.01
N VAL A 435 -5.80 15.49 -5.77
CA VAL A 435 -5.13 16.66 -6.38
C VAL A 435 -6.04 17.37 -7.38
N ARG A 436 -6.86 16.63 -8.13
CA ARG A 436 -7.82 17.20 -9.10
C ARG A 436 -9.08 17.78 -8.47
N ASN A 437 -9.44 17.36 -7.26
CA ASN A 437 -10.64 17.81 -6.55
C ASN A 437 -10.29 18.39 -5.16
N PRO A 438 -9.49 19.47 -5.09
CA PRO A 438 -9.15 20.10 -3.83
C PRO A 438 -10.35 20.85 -3.25
N ARG A 439 -10.44 20.89 -1.92
CA ARG A 439 -11.45 21.66 -1.16
C ARG A 439 -10.79 22.69 -0.25
N ASP A 440 -11.59 23.55 0.36
CA ASP A 440 -11.12 24.39 1.47
C ASP A 440 -11.07 23.58 2.78
N VAL A 441 -10.33 24.09 3.77
CA VAL A 441 -10.30 23.53 5.12
C VAL A 441 -11.69 23.64 5.74
N ASN A 442 -12.17 22.54 6.32
CA ASN A 442 -13.48 22.46 6.95
C ASN A 442 -13.41 22.94 8.39
N MET A 443 -13.88 24.18 8.61
CA MET A 443 -13.85 24.81 9.93
C MET A 443 -14.64 24.05 11.01
N ASN A 444 -15.71 23.32 10.66
CA ASN A 444 -16.47 22.54 11.64
C ASN A 444 -15.62 21.41 12.25
N LEU A 445 -14.77 20.77 11.45
CA LEU A 445 -13.86 19.72 11.91
C LEU A 445 -12.71 20.30 12.75
N VAL A 446 -12.23 21.50 12.39
CA VAL A 446 -11.23 22.24 13.16
C VAL A 446 -11.80 22.63 14.52
N GLU A 447 -12.99 23.22 14.56
CA GLU A 447 -13.68 23.60 15.79
C GLU A 447 -13.95 22.39 16.69
N ALA A 448 -14.41 21.27 16.11
CA ALA A 448 -14.57 20.02 16.87
C ALA A 448 -13.25 19.55 17.50
N GLN A 449 -12.12 19.67 16.79
CA GLN A 449 -10.80 19.34 17.32
C GLN A 449 -10.41 20.31 18.45
N ILE A 450 -10.64 21.61 18.27
CA ILE A 450 -10.33 22.65 19.26
C ILE A 450 -11.12 22.39 20.55
N VAL A 451 -12.43 22.20 20.46
CA VAL A 451 -13.30 21.93 21.61
C VAL A 451 -12.82 20.68 22.35
N ARG A 452 -12.57 19.58 21.64
CA ARG A 452 -12.03 18.35 22.23
C ARG A 452 -10.70 18.61 22.95
N ARG A 453 -9.78 19.35 22.33
CA ARG A 453 -8.46 19.64 22.89
C ARG A 453 -8.54 20.51 24.15
N VAL A 454 -9.44 21.49 24.15
CA VAL A 454 -9.70 22.38 25.31
C VAL A 454 -10.35 21.61 26.45
N GLU A 455 -11.35 20.77 26.15
CA GLU A 455 -12.02 19.92 27.15
C GLU A 455 -11.02 18.98 27.85
N ASP A 456 -10.22 18.25 27.07
CA ASP A 456 -9.18 17.36 27.60
C ASP A 456 -8.14 18.13 28.44
N ARG A 457 -7.80 19.36 28.03
CA ARG A 457 -6.87 20.22 28.76
C ARG A 457 -7.45 20.64 30.12
N TRP A 458 -8.65 21.21 30.14
CA TRP A 458 -9.26 21.74 31.36
C TRP A 458 -9.60 20.64 32.36
N ILE A 459 -10.34 19.60 31.92
CA ILE A 459 -10.72 18.50 32.81
C ILE A 459 -9.46 17.75 33.26
N GLY A 460 -8.55 17.47 32.34
CA GLY A 460 -7.33 16.72 32.64
C GLY A 460 -6.43 17.42 33.66
N PHE A 461 -6.12 18.71 33.45
CA PHE A 461 -5.26 19.46 34.37
C PHE A 461 -5.89 19.62 35.75
N VAL A 462 -7.16 20.02 35.81
CA VAL A 462 -7.84 20.28 37.10
C VAL A 462 -7.96 19.01 37.93
N LEU A 463 -8.35 17.88 37.32
CA LEU A 463 -8.44 16.61 38.03
C LEU A 463 -7.06 16.07 38.43
N SER A 464 -6.04 16.20 37.56
CA SER A 464 -4.68 15.77 37.88
C SER A 464 -4.11 16.56 39.06
N GLN A 465 -4.31 17.87 39.10
CA GLN A 465 -3.88 18.71 40.24
C GLN A 465 -4.57 18.30 41.55
N LYS A 466 -5.85 17.91 41.51
CA LYS A 466 -6.54 17.34 42.68
C LYS A 466 -5.89 16.04 43.14
N LEU A 467 -5.54 15.14 42.21
CA LEU A 467 -4.81 13.91 42.55
C LEU A 467 -3.44 14.22 43.16
N TRP A 468 -2.71 15.21 42.65
CA TRP A 468 -1.40 15.58 43.19
C TRP A 468 -1.51 16.07 44.63
N LYS A 469 -2.55 16.84 44.96
CA LYS A 469 -2.79 17.30 46.34
C LYS A 469 -3.13 16.16 47.29
N VAL A 470 -3.83 15.13 46.82
CA VAL A 470 -4.29 14.01 47.66
C VAL A 470 -3.20 12.93 47.81
N PHE A 471 -2.47 12.64 46.74
CA PHE A 471 -1.52 11.53 46.69
C PHE A 471 -0.05 11.98 46.70
N GLU A 472 0.23 13.28 46.65
CA GLU A 472 1.57 13.87 46.61
C GLU A 472 2.45 13.37 45.44
N ARG A 473 1.80 13.04 44.31
CA ARG A 473 2.47 12.47 43.12
C ARG A 473 2.15 13.25 41.86
N HIS A 474 3.09 14.09 41.42
CA HIS A 474 2.93 15.00 40.26
C HIS A 474 2.90 14.32 38.88
N TRP A 475 3.13 13.00 38.81
CA TRP A 475 3.03 12.22 37.57
C TRP A 475 1.69 11.50 37.41
N LEU A 476 0.77 11.63 38.36
CA LEU A 476 -0.57 11.09 38.21
C LEU A 476 -1.36 11.92 37.21
N SER A 477 -2.15 11.25 36.38
CA SER A 477 -3.08 11.93 35.47
C SER A 477 -4.50 11.44 35.69
N ALA A 478 -5.44 12.36 35.57
CA ALA A 478 -6.87 12.08 35.49
C ALA A 478 -7.43 12.73 34.23
N GLY A 479 -8.53 12.21 33.71
CA GLY A 479 -9.10 12.70 32.47
C GLY A 479 -10.46 12.08 32.22
N ARG A 480 -11.25 12.76 31.38
CA ARG A 480 -12.67 12.43 31.15
C ARG A 480 -12.89 10.99 30.71
N VAL A 481 -11.99 10.41 29.92
CA VAL A 481 -12.11 9.03 29.42
C VAL A 481 -11.29 8.04 30.26
N GLN A 482 -10.05 8.37 30.61
CA GLN A 482 -9.18 7.45 31.33
C GLN A 482 -9.70 7.09 32.73
N THR A 483 -10.31 8.03 33.43
CA THR A 483 -10.80 7.83 34.80
C THR A 483 -12.00 6.88 34.86
N PRO A 484 -13.06 7.03 34.04
CA PRO A 484 -14.14 6.05 33.96
C PRO A 484 -13.69 4.65 33.52
N VAL A 485 -12.77 4.56 32.54
CA VAL A 485 -12.25 3.27 32.07
C VAL A 485 -11.49 2.54 33.19
N LEU A 486 -10.67 3.25 33.97
CA LEU A 486 -10.03 2.67 35.15
C LEU A 486 -11.07 2.19 36.18
N GLY A 487 -12.16 2.93 36.36
CA GLY A 487 -13.32 2.52 37.16
C GLY A 487 -13.89 1.19 36.69
N TRP A 488 -14.20 1.05 35.40
CA TRP A 488 -14.72 -0.21 34.83
C TRP A 488 -13.77 -1.39 35.02
N VAL A 489 -12.46 -1.17 34.96
CA VAL A 489 -11.46 -2.22 35.22
C VAL A 489 -11.51 -2.67 36.69
N ILE A 490 -11.63 -1.72 37.62
CA ILE A 490 -11.77 -2.01 39.06
C ILE A 490 -13.08 -2.75 39.34
N ASP A 491 -14.18 -2.28 38.77
CA ASP A 491 -15.50 -2.89 38.93
C ASP A 491 -15.50 -4.32 38.39
N ARG A 492 -14.97 -4.52 37.17
CA ARG A 492 -14.82 -5.86 36.58
C ARG A 492 -13.95 -6.78 37.41
N PHE A 493 -12.90 -6.27 38.05
CA PHE A 493 -12.07 -7.06 38.96
C PHE A 493 -12.84 -7.47 40.23
N ASN A 494 -13.65 -6.58 40.79
CA ASN A 494 -14.49 -6.88 41.94
C ASN A 494 -15.61 -7.86 41.60
N GLU A 495 -16.25 -7.72 40.43
CA GLU A 495 -17.21 -8.68 39.88
C GLU A 495 -16.59 -10.06 39.72
N ALA A 496 -15.38 -10.14 39.14
CA ALA A 496 -14.66 -11.40 38.94
C ALA A 496 -14.35 -12.10 40.27
N LYS A 497 -13.98 -11.35 41.32
CA LYS A 497 -13.77 -11.89 42.67
C LYS A 497 -15.04 -12.45 43.30
N ARG A 498 -16.19 -11.81 43.07
CA ARG A 498 -17.49 -12.25 43.60
C ARG A 498 -18.07 -13.43 42.82
N SER A 499 -17.70 -13.57 41.55
CA SER A 499 -18.22 -14.58 40.62
C SER A 499 -17.44 -15.91 40.65
N VAL A 500 -16.67 -16.17 41.70
CA VAL A 500 -15.96 -17.45 41.86
C VAL A 500 -16.99 -18.52 42.18
N ARG A 501 -17.24 -19.41 41.21
CA ARG A 501 -18.21 -20.50 41.30
C ARG A 501 -17.59 -21.82 40.86
N PRO A 502 -18.04 -22.97 41.42
CA PRO A 502 -17.66 -24.28 40.92
C PRO A 502 -18.15 -24.43 39.47
N VAL A 503 -17.26 -24.84 38.58
CA VAL A 503 -17.58 -25.12 37.18
C VAL A 503 -17.22 -26.57 36.90
N PHE A 504 -18.18 -27.32 36.39
CA PHE A 504 -17.99 -28.73 36.07
C PHE A 504 -17.75 -28.87 34.57
N ARG A 505 -16.66 -29.55 34.22
CA ARG A 505 -16.38 -29.96 32.84
C ARG A 505 -16.68 -31.45 32.74
N ILE A 506 -17.81 -31.79 32.12
CA ILE A 506 -18.20 -33.17 31.89
C ILE A 506 -17.64 -33.58 30.53
N VAL A 507 -16.95 -34.71 30.50
CA VAL A 507 -16.38 -35.29 29.27
C VAL A 507 -17.01 -36.67 29.11
N LEU A 508 -17.71 -36.87 28.01
CA LEU A 508 -18.37 -38.12 27.66
C LEU A 508 -17.35 -39.10 27.05
N GLU A 509 -17.69 -40.39 27.04
CA GLU A 509 -16.81 -41.45 26.51
C GLU A 509 -16.45 -41.25 25.03
N ASN A 510 -17.34 -40.63 24.25
CA ASN A 510 -17.11 -40.28 22.84
C ASN A 510 -16.22 -39.02 22.65
N GLY A 511 -15.69 -38.44 23.72
CA GLY A 511 -14.84 -37.25 23.71
C GLY A 511 -15.59 -35.91 23.67
N PHE A 512 -16.93 -35.93 23.62
CA PHE A 512 -17.73 -34.71 23.69
C PHE A 512 -17.67 -34.11 25.09
N ALA A 513 -17.42 -32.80 25.19
CA ALA A 513 -17.29 -32.13 26.47
C ALA A 513 -18.19 -30.91 26.54
N PHE A 514 -18.96 -30.79 27.62
CA PHE A 514 -19.78 -29.63 27.89
C PHE A 514 -19.48 -29.07 29.28
N ARG A 515 -19.69 -27.77 29.42
CA ARG A 515 -19.48 -27.03 30.66
C ARG A 515 -20.82 -26.82 31.33
N VAL A 516 -20.92 -27.25 32.58
CA VAL A 516 -22.05 -26.91 33.45
C VAL A 516 -21.59 -25.81 34.39
N GLU A 517 -22.18 -24.63 34.20
CA GLU A 517 -22.03 -23.49 35.10
C GLU A 517 -23.22 -23.48 36.08
N ASP A 518 -23.02 -22.94 37.28
CA ASP A 518 -24.08 -22.78 38.30
C ASP A 518 -24.78 -24.07 38.77
N ALA A 519 -24.06 -25.19 38.83
CA ALA A 519 -24.60 -26.42 39.41
C ALA A 519 -24.95 -26.20 40.89
N ARG A 520 -26.18 -26.56 41.28
CA ARG A 520 -26.60 -26.54 42.68
C ARG A 520 -25.78 -27.57 43.45
N LEU A 521 -25.04 -27.09 44.45
CA LEU A 521 -24.21 -27.96 45.27
C LEU A 521 -25.00 -28.66 46.39
N ASP A 522 -26.18 -28.19 46.78
CA ASP A 522 -27.04 -28.79 47.82
C ASP A 522 -26.25 -29.36 49.03
N SER A 523 -25.35 -28.54 49.58
CA SER A 523 -24.45 -28.86 50.70
C SER A 523 -23.31 -29.85 50.43
N LEU A 524 -23.14 -30.34 49.20
CA LEU A 524 -22.01 -31.14 48.74
C LEU A 524 -20.79 -30.27 48.39
N LYS A 525 -19.59 -30.85 48.54
CA LYS A 525 -18.37 -30.28 47.95
C LYS A 525 -18.38 -30.50 46.43
N PRO A 526 -17.75 -29.63 45.63
CA PRO A 526 -17.63 -29.84 44.19
C PRO A 526 -17.06 -31.21 43.80
N SER A 527 -16.11 -31.74 44.58
CA SER A 527 -15.55 -33.07 44.35
C SER A 527 -16.54 -34.22 44.57
N GLU A 528 -17.54 -34.03 45.43
CA GLU A 528 -18.55 -35.05 45.75
C GLU A 528 -19.63 -35.07 44.66
N LEU A 529 -20.13 -33.88 44.28
CA LEU A 529 -21.07 -33.77 43.15
C LEU A 529 -20.45 -34.28 41.84
N ALA A 530 -19.15 -34.05 41.61
CA ALA A 530 -18.46 -34.58 40.44
C ALA A 530 -18.47 -36.12 40.39
N LYS A 531 -18.31 -36.80 41.53
CA LYS A 531 -18.40 -38.27 41.60
C LYS A 531 -19.82 -38.74 41.35
N GLU A 532 -20.81 -38.08 41.95
CA GLU A 532 -22.21 -38.43 41.77
C GLU A 532 -22.67 -38.30 40.31
N ILE A 533 -22.21 -37.27 39.59
CA ILE A 533 -22.46 -37.10 38.16
C ILE A 533 -21.84 -38.24 37.35
N VAL A 534 -20.63 -38.69 37.71
CA VAL A 534 -19.98 -39.83 37.04
C VAL A 534 -20.74 -41.13 37.31
N ASP A 535 -21.16 -41.36 38.55
CA ASP A 535 -21.86 -42.58 38.96
C ASP A 535 -23.26 -42.68 38.35
N LYS A 536 -24.00 -41.55 38.26
CA LYS A 536 -25.36 -41.51 37.68
C LYS A 536 -25.35 -41.49 36.15
N GLY A 537 -24.26 -41.01 35.54
CA GLY A 537 -24.19 -40.77 34.11
C GLY A 537 -25.01 -39.55 33.66
N VAL A 538 -24.90 -39.23 32.38
CA VAL A 538 -25.59 -38.10 31.75
C VAL A 538 -26.49 -38.61 30.63
N GLN A 539 -27.77 -38.26 30.70
CA GLN A 539 -28.70 -38.47 29.59
C GLN A 539 -28.74 -37.20 28.72
N LEU A 540 -28.48 -37.36 27.42
CA LEU A 540 -28.63 -36.29 26.44
C LEU A 540 -29.92 -36.52 25.65
N GLU A 541 -30.75 -35.48 25.58
CA GLU A 541 -31.94 -35.44 24.74
C GLU A 541 -31.72 -34.41 23.63
N ILE A 542 -31.89 -34.82 22.37
CA ILE A 542 -31.81 -33.91 21.22
C ILE A 542 -33.15 -33.22 21.09
N ILE A 543 -33.19 -31.93 21.42
CA ILE A 543 -34.44 -31.15 21.44
C ILE A 543 -34.82 -30.68 20.03
N ARG A 544 -33.84 -30.33 19.19
CA ARG A 544 -34.05 -29.81 17.83
C ARG A 544 -32.78 -29.88 16.97
N GLU A 545 -32.97 -30.00 15.67
CA GLU A 545 -31.93 -29.83 14.66
C GLU A 545 -32.43 -28.83 13.62
N GLU A 546 -31.64 -27.78 13.35
CA GLU A 546 -31.99 -26.70 12.42
C GLU A 546 -30.78 -26.40 11.53
N LEU A 547 -31.04 -26.05 10.26
CA LEU A 547 -30.03 -25.55 9.34
C LEU A 547 -30.03 -24.02 9.38
N GLU A 548 -28.93 -23.43 9.83
CA GLU A 548 -28.75 -21.98 9.92
C GLU A 548 -27.68 -21.50 8.94
N GLU A 549 -27.99 -20.44 8.17
CA GLU A 549 -27.02 -19.74 7.34
C GLU A 549 -26.26 -18.72 8.18
N ILE A 550 -25.00 -19.03 8.52
CA ILE A 550 -24.14 -18.14 9.30
C ILE A 550 -23.50 -17.11 8.37
N LYS A 551 -23.92 -15.85 8.50
CA LYS A 551 -23.30 -14.75 7.77
C LYS A 551 -21.88 -14.48 8.26
N PRO A 552 -20.95 -14.10 7.37
CA PRO A 552 -19.64 -13.68 7.78
C PRO A 552 -19.74 -12.41 8.63
N PRO A 553 -18.73 -12.14 9.47
CA PRO A 553 -18.71 -10.91 10.22
C PRO A 553 -18.31 -9.71 9.31
N PRO A 554 -18.70 -8.47 9.67
CA PRO A 554 -18.40 -7.27 8.88
C PRO A 554 -16.89 -7.02 8.78
N PRO A 555 -16.44 -6.24 7.77
CA PRO A 555 -15.04 -5.81 7.69
C PRO A 555 -14.63 -5.01 8.94
N PHE A 556 -13.33 -4.87 9.17
CA PHE A 556 -12.85 -4.24 10.39
C PHE A 556 -13.14 -2.74 10.43
N THR A 557 -13.60 -2.30 11.59
CA THR A 557 -13.50 -0.95 12.13
C THR A 557 -12.27 -0.86 13.05
N THR A 558 -11.93 0.34 13.56
CA THR A 558 -10.82 0.50 14.50
C THR A 558 -11.00 -0.34 15.77
N ASP A 559 -12.18 -0.31 16.39
CA ASP A 559 -12.46 -1.03 17.63
C ASP A 559 -12.39 -2.56 17.44
N THR A 560 -12.99 -3.08 16.36
CA THR A 560 -13.02 -4.51 16.08
C THR A 560 -11.63 -5.03 15.68
N MET A 561 -10.86 -4.24 14.91
CA MET A 561 -9.46 -4.53 14.61
C MET A 561 -8.65 -4.62 15.91
N LEU A 562 -8.73 -3.63 16.80
CA LEU A 562 -7.95 -3.61 18.04
C LEU A 562 -8.29 -4.79 18.95
N ARG A 563 -9.59 -5.07 19.11
CA ARG A 563 -10.10 -6.18 19.93
C ARG A 563 -9.62 -7.54 19.46
N GLU A 564 -9.60 -7.78 18.14
CA GLU A 564 -9.18 -9.07 17.59
C GLU A 564 -7.66 -9.18 17.41
N ALA A 565 -6.99 -8.10 17.00
CA ALA A 565 -5.57 -8.10 16.71
C ALA A 565 -4.72 -8.21 17.98
N SER A 566 -5.05 -7.49 19.05
CA SER A 566 -4.23 -7.47 20.28
C SER A 566 -3.96 -8.87 20.85
N PRO A 567 -4.97 -9.73 21.12
CA PRO A 567 -4.73 -11.08 21.65
C PRO A 567 -4.09 -12.02 20.61
N ARG A 568 -4.45 -11.91 19.32
CA ARG A 568 -3.88 -12.76 18.26
C ARG A 568 -2.40 -12.46 18.01
N LEU A 569 -2.02 -11.19 18.00
CA LEU A 569 -0.64 -10.75 17.80
C LEU A 569 0.18 -10.78 19.09
N ARG A 570 -0.47 -10.83 20.26
CA ARG A 570 0.12 -10.74 21.61
C ARG A 570 0.88 -9.42 21.81
N VAL A 571 0.25 -8.32 21.42
CA VAL A 571 0.79 -6.96 21.54
C VAL A 571 -0.29 -6.00 22.05
N GLY A 572 0.11 -4.94 22.73
CA GLY A 572 -0.83 -3.91 23.21
C GLY A 572 -1.51 -3.14 22.07
N VAL A 573 -2.67 -2.55 22.36
CA VAL A 573 -3.47 -1.79 21.38
C VAL A 573 -2.69 -0.65 20.72
N ASP A 574 -1.80 0.04 21.46
CA ASP A 574 -0.94 1.10 20.90
C ASP A 574 0.00 0.56 19.83
N GLN A 575 0.49 -0.66 19.99
CA GLN A 575 1.33 -1.29 18.99
C GLN A 575 0.52 -1.70 17.77
N VAL A 576 -0.71 -2.19 17.94
CA VAL A 576 -1.61 -2.48 16.81
C VAL A 576 -1.91 -1.20 16.02
N MET A 577 -2.23 -0.09 16.69
CA MET A 577 -2.45 1.20 16.03
C MET A 577 -1.22 1.67 15.25
N ARG A 578 -0.01 1.57 15.83
CA ARG A 578 1.23 1.91 15.11
C ARG A 578 1.44 1.04 13.87
N LEU A 579 1.19 -0.28 13.98
CA LEU A 579 1.29 -1.18 12.83
C LEU A 579 0.26 -0.84 11.74
N ALA A 580 -0.97 -0.48 12.13
CA ALA A 580 -2.02 -0.08 11.19
C ALA A 580 -1.68 1.25 10.50
N GLN A 581 -1.18 2.26 11.23
CA GLN A 581 -0.64 3.50 10.67
C GLN A 581 0.45 3.20 9.63
N ASP A 582 1.41 2.34 9.99
CA ASP A 582 2.51 1.97 9.10
C ASP A 582 2.01 1.28 7.82
N LEU A 583 1.01 0.41 7.91
CA LEU A 583 0.36 -0.25 6.75
C LEU A 583 -0.41 0.75 5.88
N PHE A 584 -1.09 1.73 6.49
CA PHE A 584 -1.81 2.78 5.77
C PHE A 584 -0.83 3.70 5.03
N GLU A 585 0.20 4.21 5.71
CA GLU A 585 1.21 5.12 5.14
C GLU A 585 2.05 4.49 4.02
N THR A 586 2.17 3.16 4.03
CA THR A 586 2.85 2.39 2.97
C THR A 586 1.93 2.01 1.82
N GLY A 587 0.65 2.39 1.86
CA GLY A 587 -0.32 2.13 0.80
C GLY A 587 -0.72 0.66 0.68
N LEU A 588 -0.93 0.00 1.81
CA LEU A 588 -1.37 -1.40 1.88
C LEU A 588 -2.82 -1.56 2.35
N ILE A 589 -3.29 -0.65 3.21
CA ILE A 589 -4.68 -0.65 3.71
C ILE A 589 -5.31 0.74 3.60
N THR A 590 -6.64 0.80 3.68
CA THR A 590 -7.40 2.03 3.86
C THR A 590 -7.14 2.67 5.23
N TYR A 591 -7.64 3.90 5.42
CA TYR A 591 -7.47 4.65 6.64
C TYR A 591 -7.99 3.87 7.86
N HIS A 592 -7.12 3.73 8.87
CA HIS A 592 -7.29 2.78 9.97
C HIS A 592 -8.04 3.36 11.18
N ARG A 593 -8.36 4.67 11.18
CA ARG A 593 -9.20 5.34 12.18
C ARG A 593 -10.60 5.55 11.60
N THR A 594 -11.46 4.54 11.75
CA THR A 594 -12.79 4.47 11.16
C THR A 594 -13.72 3.67 12.07
N ASP A 595 -14.94 4.17 12.23
CA ASP A 595 -16.06 3.53 12.90
C ASP A 595 -17.06 2.90 11.90
N SER A 596 -16.82 3.10 10.61
CA SER A 596 -17.68 2.64 9.52
C SER A 596 -17.29 1.23 9.03
N THR A 597 -18.31 0.41 8.76
CA THR A 597 -18.17 -0.91 8.10
C THR A 597 -18.36 -0.82 6.59
N ARG A 598 -18.67 0.37 6.05
CA ARG A 598 -18.95 0.60 4.63
C ARG A 598 -17.79 0.18 3.74
N VAL A 599 -18.13 -0.49 2.65
CA VAL A 599 -17.22 -0.91 1.58
C VAL A 599 -17.57 -0.16 0.30
N SER A 600 -16.59 0.51 -0.29
CA SER A 600 -16.76 1.22 -1.56
C SER A 600 -16.86 0.26 -2.75
N ALA A 601 -17.35 0.75 -3.88
CA ALA A 601 -17.36 -0.02 -5.13
C ALA A 601 -15.95 -0.52 -5.53
N VAL A 602 -14.91 0.27 -5.23
CA VAL A 602 -13.50 -0.12 -5.39
C VAL A 602 -13.17 -1.32 -4.52
N GLY A 603 -13.53 -1.27 -3.23
CA GLY A 603 -13.31 -2.38 -2.30
C GLY A 603 -14.00 -3.66 -2.77
N ILE A 604 -15.27 -3.57 -3.17
CA ILE A 604 -16.03 -4.70 -3.71
C ILE A 604 -15.33 -5.30 -4.95
N SER A 605 -14.81 -4.46 -5.84
CA SER A 605 -14.05 -4.92 -7.02
C SER A 605 -12.75 -5.64 -6.63
N ILE A 606 -12.03 -5.15 -5.62
CA ILE A 606 -10.81 -5.79 -5.12
C ILE A 606 -11.13 -7.20 -4.58
N ALA A 607 -12.19 -7.32 -3.77
CA ALA A 607 -12.60 -8.61 -3.24
C ALA A 607 -13.05 -9.56 -4.35
N ARG A 608 -13.83 -9.09 -5.33
CA ARG A 608 -14.26 -9.87 -6.49
C ARG A 608 -13.08 -10.48 -7.23
N ILE A 609 -12.09 -9.66 -7.58
CA ILE A 609 -10.89 -10.11 -8.32
C ILE A 609 -10.19 -11.23 -7.55
N TYR A 610 -10.00 -11.07 -6.24
CA TYR A 610 -9.31 -12.07 -5.42
C TYR A 610 -10.12 -13.36 -5.24
N ILE A 611 -11.41 -13.26 -4.92
CA ILE A 611 -12.28 -14.42 -4.63
C ILE A 611 -12.51 -15.23 -5.91
N GLU A 612 -12.83 -14.58 -7.03
CA GLU A 612 -13.01 -15.25 -8.32
C GLU A 612 -11.73 -15.97 -8.78
N GLU A 613 -10.55 -15.45 -8.43
CA GLU A 613 -9.27 -16.07 -8.78
C GLU A 613 -8.90 -17.24 -7.86
N LYS A 614 -9.00 -17.06 -6.54
CA LYS A 614 -8.45 -18.01 -5.57
C LYS A 614 -9.45 -19.03 -5.05
N LEU A 615 -10.74 -18.70 -5.05
CA LEU A 615 -11.79 -19.50 -4.41
C LEU A 615 -12.86 -19.97 -5.38
N GLY A 616 -13.21 -19.15 -6.38
CA GLY A 616 -14.27 -19.42 -7.34
C GLY A 616 -15.33 -18.32 -7.35
N LYS A 617 -16.03 -18.17 -8.47
CA LYS A 617 -17.01 -17.08 -8.67
C LYS A 617 -18.25 -17.21 -7.81
N GLU A 618 -18.64 -18.45 -7.49
CA GLU A 618 -19.76 -18.81 -6.64
C GLU A 618 -19.61 -18.32 -5.19
N TYR A 619 -18.38 -18.06 -4.75
CA TYR A 619 -18.10 -17.58 -3.39
C TYR A 619 -18.13 -16.06 -3.26
N PHE A 620 -18.35 -15.30 -4.34
CA PHE A 620 -18.33 -13.84 -4.25
C PHE A 620 -19.73 -13.26 -3.99
N VAL A 621 -19.84 -12.48 -2.91
CA VAL A 621 -21.03 -11.70 -2.58
C VAL A 621 -20.62 -10.26 -2.30
N GLY A 622 -20.94 -9.35 -3.24
CA GLY A 622 -20.59 -7.93 -3.16
C GLY A 622 -21.44 -7.16 -2.14
N ARG A 623 -21.06 -7.22 -0.86
CA ARG A 623 -21.77 -6.55 0.24
C ARG A 623 -21.20 -5.16 0.48
N THR A 624 -22.03 -4.13 0.39
CA THR A 624 -21.64 -2.76 0.74
C THR A 624 -21.40 -2.57 2.23
N TRP A 625 -22.11 -3.34 3.07
CA TRP A 625 -22.16 -3.19 4.54
C TRP A 625 -22.60 -1.77 4.94
N ASP A 626 -23.87 -1.60 5.30
CA ASP A 626 -24.43 -0.27 5.51
C ASP A 626 -23.97 0.34 6.85
N SER A 627 -23.54 1.60 6.81
CA SER A 627 -23.19 2.40 7.99
C SER A 627 -23.29 3.89 7.64
N GLU A 628 -23.69 4.70 8.61
CA GLU A 628 -23.74 6.15 8.46
C GLU A 628 -22.33 6.76 8.34
N GLY A 629 -22.15 7.72 7.43
CA GLY A 629 -20.90 8.47 7.28
C GLY A 629 -20.14 8.24 5.95
N ALA A 630 -19.12 9.06 5.72
CA ALA A 630 -18.33 9.05 4.49
C ALA A 630 -17.13 8.08 4.53
N HIS A 631 -16.76 7.60 5.72
CA HIS A 631 -15.56 6.79 5.93
C HIS A 631 -15.79 5.35 5.45
N GLU A 632 -14.71 4.70 5.02
CA GLU A 632 -14.69 3.30 4.62
C GLU A 632 -14.13 2.43 5.75
N CYS A 633 -14.47 1.14 5.76
CA CYS A 633 -13.87 0.14 6.63
C CYS A 633 -12.36 0.00 6.41
N ILE A 634 -11.68 -0.68 7.34
CA ILE A 634 -10.28 -1.08 7.22
C ILE A 634 -10.19 -2.31 6.31
N ARG A 635 -9.64 -2.12 5.10
CA ARG A 635 -9.45 -3.18 4.10
C ARG A 635 -8.12 -3.03 3.34
N PRO A 636 -7.64 -4.10 2.67
CA PRO A 636 -6.55 -3.99 1.70
C PRO A 636 -6.90 -3.07 0.53
N VAL A 637 -5.89 -2.43 -0.04
CA VAL A 637 -6.04 -1.58 -1.23
C VAL A 637 -5.75 -2.31 -2.54
N ARG A 638 -5.23 -3.54 -2.47
CA ARG A 638 -4.95 -4.42 -3.62
C ARG A 638 -5.42 -5.84 -3.35
N PRO A 639 -5.75 -6.64 -4.39
CA PRO A 639 -6.15 -8.03 -4.25
C PRO A 639 -4.95 -8.95 -3.99
N ILE A 640 -4.15 -8.65 -2.95
CA ILE A 640 -2.89 -9.33 -2.64
C ILE A 640 -2.94 -9.83 -1.20
N ASP A 641 -2.94 -11.14 -0.99
CA ASP A 641 -2.85 -11.72 0.35
C ASP A 641 -1.46 -11.55 0.98
N ALA A 642 -1.34 -11.87 2.27
CA ALA A 642 -0.09 -11.71 3.01
C ALA A 642 1.08 -12.54 2.45
N GLU A 643 0.79 -13.72 1.88
CA GLU A 643 1.80 -14.61 1.33
C GLU A 643 2.40 -14.02 0.05
N THR A 644 1.52 -13.56 -0.84
CA THR A 644 1.88 -12.88 -2.08
C THR A 644 2.59 -11.56 -1.79
N LEU A 645 2.13 -10.80 -0.79
CA LEU A 645 2.78 -9.56 -0.36
C LEU A 645 4.25 -9.80 0.06
N ILE A 646 4.51 -10.84 0.85
CA ILE A 646 5.87 -11.23 1.23
C ILE A 646 6.69 -11.58 0.00
N ALA A 647 6.14 -12.39 -0.90
CA ALA A 647 6.83 -12.83 -2.11
C ALA A 647 7.21 -11.63 -3.00
N LEU A 648 6.26 -10.75 -3.31
CA LEU A 648 6.49 -9.55 -4.12
C LEU A 648 7.53 -8.62 -3.50
N THR A 649 7.53 -8.48 -2.17
CA THR A 649 8.49 -7.64 -1.44
C THR A 649 9.89 -8.27 -1.44
N LYS A 650 10.01 -9.56 -1.13
CA LYS A 650 11.30 -10.29 -1.15
C LYS A 650 11.92 -10.31 -2.54
N GLN A 651 11.07 -10.42 -3.55
CA GLN A 651 11.47 -10.38 -4.94
C GLN A 651 11.71 -8.96 -5.43
N GLY A 652 11.46 -7.90 -4.66
CA GLY A 652 11.67 -6.51 -5.08
C GLY A 652 10.79 -6.08 -6.25
N ILE A 653 9.67 -6.76 -6.48
CA ILE A 653 8.63 -6.35 -7.44
C ILE A 653 7.82 -5.22 -6.80
N LEU A 654 7.39 -5.41 -5.55
CA LEU A 654 6.80 -4.37 -4.74
C LEU A 654 7.88 -3.77 -3.84
N THR A 655 8.25 -2.51 -4.12
CA THR A 655 9.21 -1.79 -3.29
C THR A 655 8.47 -0.91 -2.30
N LEU A 656 8.47 -1.31 -1.04
CA LEU A 656 7.89 -0.52 0.04
C LEU A 656 8.92 0.45 0.59
N VAL A 657 8.48 1.67 0.88
CA VAL A 657 9.31 2.73 1.48
C VAL A 657 9.86 2.32 2.84
N ARG A 658 9.09 1.49 3.56
CA ARG A 658 9.41 0.95 4.87
C ARG A 658 9.32 -0.58 4.83
N PRO A 659 10.31 -1.30 5.39
CA PRO A 659 10.24 -2.75 5.49
C PRO A 659 9.14 -3.18 6.47
N LEU A 660 8.41 -4.23 6.09
CA LEU A 660 7.37 -4.83 6.94
C LEU A 660 8.00 -5.77 7.98
N SER A 661 7.69 -5.55 9.25
CA SER A 661 8.02 -6.53 10.30
C SER A 661 7.05 -7.72 10.27
N LYS A 662 7.39 -8.81 10.98
CA LYS A 662 6.50 -9.98 11.12
C LYS A 662 5.10 -9.58 11.63
N ASN A 663 5.01 -8.62 12.54
CA ASN A 663 3.72 -8.18 13.07
C ASN A 663 2.92 -7.32 12.06
N HIS A 664 3.58 -6.58 11.16
CA HIS A 664 2.88 -5.90 10.07
C HIS A 664 2.19 -6.91 9.15
N VAL A 665 2.93 -7.95 8.74
CA VAL A 665 2.38 -9.02 7.89
C VAL A 665 1.23 -9.74 8.59
N ARG A 666 1.35 -10.06 9.88
CA ARG A 666 0.28 -10.73 10.65
C ARG A 666 -0.97 -9.86 10.80
N LEU A 667 -0.80 -8.55 11.01
CA LEU A 667 -1.93 -7.63 11.07
C LEU A 667 -2.59 -7.49 9.69
N TYR A 668 -1.79 -7.32 8.64
CA TYR A 668 -2.27 -7.27 7.27
C TYR A 668 -3.04 -8.54 6.89
N ASP A 669 -2.53 -9.74 7.22
CA ASP A 669 -3.20 -11.02 7.00
C ASP A 669 -4.56 -11.09 7.70
N LEU A 670 -4.64 -10.60 8.95
CA LEU A 670 -5.89 -10.54 9.69
C LEU A 670 -6.91 -9.62 9.00
N ILE A 671 -6.48 -8.42 8.62
CA ILE A 671 -7.31 -7.44 7.90
C ILE A 671 -7.79 -8.02 6.57
N PHE A 672 -6.88 -8.61 5.81
CA PHE A 672 -7.16 -9.21 4.52
C PHE A 672 -8.20 -10.32 4.63
N LYS A 673 -7.99 -11.29 5.52
CA LYS A 673 -8.92 -12.42 5.71
C LYS A 673 -10.30 -11.97 6.18
N ARG A 674 -10.36 -11.00 7.11
CA ARG A 674 -11.63 -10.45 7.58
C ARG A 674 -12.39 -9.75 6.46
N PHE A 675 -11.69 -8.96 5.66
CA PHE A 675 -12.28 -8.26 4.53
C PHE A 675 -12.80 -9.23 3.45
N ILE A 676 -11.99 -10.19 3.02
CA ILE A 676 -12.40 -11.20 2.03
C ILE A 676 -13.60 -12.01 2.55
N ALA A 677 -13.56 -12.48 3.80
CA ALA A 677 -14.69 -13.20 4.39
C ALA A 677 -15.98 -12.37 4.39
N SER A 678 -15.91 -11.05 4.62
CA SER A 678 -17.10 -10.17 4.58
C SER A 678 -17.74 -10.07 3.19
N GLN A 679 -17.03 -10.47 2.13
CA GLN A 679 -17.44 -10.44 0.72
C GLN A 679 -17.66 -11.85 0.14
N MET A 680 -17.71 -12.87 1.00
CA MET A 680 -18.14 -14.25 0.69
C MET A 680 -19.45 -14.54 1.37
#